data_AF-A0A2K2CCF2-F1
#
_entry.id   AF-A0A2K2CCF2-F1
#
_cell.length_a   1.000
_cell.length_b   1.000
_cell.length_c   1.000
_cell.angle_alpha   90.00
_cell.angle_beta   90.00
_cell.angle_gamma   90.00
#
_symmetry.space_group_name_H-M   'P 1'
#
loop_
_entity.id
_entity.type
_entity.pdbx_description
1 polymer ?
#
loop_
_entity_poly.entity_id
_entity_poly.type
_entity_poly.pdbx_seq_one_letter_code
_entity_poly.pdbx_strand_id
1 'polypeptide(L)'
;MALESAGGSIIAMLAELMVEPSRRQFPYMFCFNNFAQEFKEQKENLVSAKERLQDDVEAAERNAEKTYKDVKKWLEDANNQIEGAKPLENEIGKNGKCFTWCPNCMRQFKLSKALAKKSETFRKILENSTKFKTVAQKAPPQPIEFLTSKEFTPSESSKEALEQIMKALKDDTVNMIGLYGMGGVGKTTLVKEVGRRAKESQLFPDVLMATVSQNPNFIGIQDRMADSLHLKFEKTSKEGRASELWQRLQGKKMLIILDDVWKHIDLEEIGIPFGDDHRGCKILLTTRLRDGDSTLNTVAREVARECQGLPIALVTVGRALRGKSRVQWEVASKQLKESHFVRMEQIDEQNNAYTCLKLSYDYLKYEETKSCFVLCCLFPEDYDIPIEDLTRYAVGYGLHQDAEPIEDARKGVSVAIENLKDCCMLLGTETEEHVRMHDLVRDFAIQIASSEEYGFMVKAGIGLEKWAMRNKSFEGCTTISLMGNKLAELPEGLVCPQLKVLLLELEDGMNVPERFFEGMKEIEVLSLEEGDLIWLRKLQRLKILGLMSCLSIEELPDEIGELKELRLLDVTGCQRLRRIPVNLIGRLKKLEELLIGHLSFKGWDVVGCDSTGGMNASLTELNSLSQFAVLSLRIPKVECIPRDFVFPVSLRKYDIILGNAFGYGYYLSTSTRLYWAVTSLNAKTFEQLFLHKLESVVVRGCGDVFTLFPARLRQGLKNLKEVVIDNCESLEEVFELGEPDEGSREEKELPLLSSLTGLRLSRLPELKCIWKGPTRHISLQSLAHLYLNSLDKLIFILTPSLARSLPKLEILEISECGELKHIIREEDGEREIIPESPCFPQLKNIFIERCGKLEYVFPVSMSPSLPNLEQMTIYYADNLKQIFYSGEGDALTTDGIIKFPRLSDLVLSSISNYSFFGPTNLAAQLPSLRFLKINGHKELGNLFAQLQQNGFLQRLKSVAVDDCGDVRTPFPAKLLRAVKNLSSVNINGCKSLEEVFELGEPDEGSREEKELPLLSSLTGLRLSRLPELKCIWKGPTRHISLQSLAHLYLNSLDKLIFILTPSLARSLPKLEILEISECGELKHIIREEDGEREIIPESPCFPQLTNIFIERC
;
A
#
# COMPACT_ATOMS: atom_id res chain seq x y z
N MET A 1 103.52 -28.08 -53.08
CA MET A 1 104.32 -26.87 -52.80
C MET A 1 103.31 -25.75 -52.58
N ALA A 2 102.98 -25.39 -51.34
CA ALA A 2 103.80 -24.74 -50.30
C ALA A 2 103.65 -23.19 -50.35
N LEU A 3 103.57 -22.60 -49.15
CA LEU A 3 103.32 -21.21 -48.73
C LEU A 3 103.92 -20.08 -49.62
N GLU A 4 103.49 -18.81 -49.58
CA GLU A 4 102.86 -18.04 -48.48
C GLU A 4 102.18 -16.73 -48.94
N SER A 5 101.58 -16.00 -47.98
CA SER A 5 101.37 -14.54 -47.95
C SER A 5 100.08 -13.95 -48.56
N ALA A 6 99.50 -12.99 -47.81
CA ALA A 6 98.24 -12.32 -48.07
C ALA A 6 98.43 -10.81 -48.38
N GLY A 7 97.34 -10.13 -48.74
CA GLY A 7 97.21 -8.67 -48.55
C GLY A 7 97.09 -7.83 -49.83
N GLY A 8 95.88 -7.75 -50.40
CA GLY A 8 95.58 -6.77 -51.45
C GLY A 8 94.13 -6.81 -51.95
N SER A 9 93.48 -5.65 -51.98
CA SER A 9 92.21 -5.39 -52.69
C SER A 9 90.90 -6.06 -52.22
N ILE A 10 90.72 -6.26 -50.91
CA ILE A 10 89.36 -6.19 -50.31
C ILE A 10 88.86 -4.72 -50.24
N ILE A 11 89.78 -3.75 -50.39
CA ILE A 11 89.56 -2.32 -50.19
C ILE A 11 88.67 -1.69 -51.27
N ALA A 12 88.72 -2.17 -52.53
CA ALA A 12 87.87 -1.63 -53.60
C ALA A 12 86.38 -1.97 -53.41
N MET A 13 86.06 -3.17 -52.87
CA MET A 13 84.69 -3.66 -52.76
C MET A 13 83.97 -3.20 -51.48
N LEU A 14 84.71 -2.73 -50.47
CA LEU A 14 84.14 -2.11 -49.26
C LEU A 14 83.72 -0.64 -49.45
N ALA A 15 84.20 0.03 -50.50
CA ALA A 15 83.92 1.45 -50.73
C ALA A 15 82.45 1.71 -51.11
N GLU A 16 81.80 0.82 -51.88
CA GLU A 16 80.40 1.00 -52.29
C GLU A 16 79.40 0.47 -51.25
N LEU A 17 79.76 -0.55 -50.46
CA LEU A 17 78.86 -1.14 -49.46
C LEU A 17 78.80 -0.40 -48.11
N MET A 18 79.75 0.50 -47.80
CA MET A 18 79.73 1.28 -46.55
C MET A 18 79.13 2.69 -46.68
N VAL A 19 78.84 3.19 -47.88
CA VAL A 19 78.34 4.57 -48.07
C VAL A 19 76.84 4.71 -47.76
N GLU A 20 75.99 3.74 -48.11
CA GLU A 20 74.54 3.83 -47.82
C GLU A 20 74.17 3.66 -46.33
N PRO A 21 74.72 2.70 -45.58
CA PRO A 21 74.45 2.60 -44.13
C PRO A 21 74.94 3.84 -43.39
N SER A 22 76.13 4.37 -43.75
CA SER A 22 76.71 5.53 -43.08
C SER A 22 76.02 6.84 -43.45
N ARG A 23 75.59 7.07 -44.70
CA ARG A 23 74.81 8.28 -45.09
C ARG A 23 73.53 8.44 -44.28
N ARG A 24 72.87 7.34 -43.90
CA ARG A 24 71.65 7.38 -43.05
C ARG A 24 71.94 7.65 -41.57
N GLN A 25 73.18 7.44 -41.10
CA GLN A 25 73.57 7.60 -39.70
C GLN A 25 74.25 8.96 -39.42
N PHE A 26 74.99 9.49 -40.40
CA PHE A 26 75.74 10.75 -40.32
C PHE A 26 74.91 11.97 -39.83
N PRO A 27 73.68 12.22 -40.32
CA PRO A 27 72.88 13.36 -39.87
C PRO A 27 72.65 13.36 -38.36
N TYR A 28 72.40 12.20 -37.76
CA TYR A 28 72.11 12.10 -36.32
C TYR A 28 73.31 12.46 -35.43
N MET A 29 74.55 12.36 -35.91
CA MET A 29 75.73 12.79 -35.17
C MET A 29 76.02 14.29 -35.28
N PHE A 30 75.75 14.92 -36.44
CA PHE A 30 76.23 16.28 -36.73
C PHE A 30 75.12 17.33 -36.92
N CYS A 31 73.88 16.94 -37.17
CA CYS A 31 72.73 17.83 -37.41
C CYS A 31 71.76 17.88 -36.21
N PHE A 32 72.27 17.79 -34.98
CA PHE A 32 71.45 17.79 -33.75
C PHE A 32 70.47 18.97 -33.69
N ASN A 33 70.91 20.18 -34.06
CA ASN A 33 70.06 21.38 -34.04
C ASN A 33 68.87 21.26 -35.00
N ASN A 34 69.04 20.63 -36.16
CA ASN A 34 67.96 20.43 -37.12
C ASN A 34 66.91 19.48 -36.54
N PHE A 35 67.33 18.34 -35.96
CA PHE A 35 66.40 17.41 -35.31
C PHE A 35 65.73 18.00 -34.06
N ALA A 36 66.43 18.86 -33.30
CA ALA A 36 65.87 19.55 -32.15
C ALA A 36 64.87 20.66 -32.55
N GLN A 37 65.11 21.32 -33.69
CA GLN A 37 64.18 22.30 -34.27
C GLN A 37 62.94 21.60 -34.84
N GLU A 38 63.13 20.59 -35.69
CA GLU A 38 62.05 19.77 -36.25
C GLU A 38 61.20 19.12 -35.16
N PHE A 39 61.83 18.63 -34.08
CA PHE A 39 61.11 18.11 -32.91
C PHE A 39 60.24 19.15 -32.21
N LYS A 40 60.73 20.38 -32.02
CA LYS A 40 59.95 21.47 -31.45
C LYS A 40 58.79 21.85 -32.37
N GLU A 41 59.07 22.04 -33.66
CA GLU A 41 58.08 22.42 -34.68
C GLU A 41 56.97 21.36 -34.81
N GLN A 42 57.31 20.07 -34.87
CA GLN A 42 56.31 18.99 -34.91
C GLN A 42 55.52 18.86 -33.61
N LYS A 43 56.12 19.16 -32.45
CA LYS A 43 55.40 19.21 -31.17
C LYS A 43 54.43 20.39 -31.12
N GLU A 44 54.88 21.58 -31.54
CA GLU A 44 54.11 22.82 -31.53
C GLU A 44 52.92 22.74 -32.49
N ASN A 45 53.12 22.18 -33.69
CA ASN A 45 52.03 21.84 -34.62
C ASN A 45 51.01 20.87 -34.01
N LEU A 46 51.45 19.87 -33.23
CA LEU A 46 50.55 18.94 -32.54
C LEU A 46 49.80 19.61 -31.37
N VAL A 47 50.43 20.56 -30.67
CA VAL A 47 49.78 21.37 -29.62
C VAL A 47 48.67 22.23 -30.25
N SER A 48 48.95 22.99 -31.31
CA SER A 48 47.93 23.82 -31.97
C SER A 48 46.80 23.00 -32.61
N ALA A 49 47.09 21.78 -33.11
CA ALA A 49 46.07 20.86 -33.59
C ALA A 49 45.19 20.31 -32.44
N LYS A 50 45.80 20.03 -31.28
CA LYS A 50 45.08 19.62 -30.06
C LYS A 50 44.19 20.74 -29.54
N GLU A 51 44.71 21.97 -29.41
CA GLU A 51 43.95 23.14 -28.93
C GLU A 51 42.74 23.41 -29.80
N ARG A 52 42.89 23.42 -31.14
CA ARG A 52 41.74 23.58 -32.05
C ARG A 52 40.67 22.51 -31.87
N LEU A 53 41.06 21.24 -31.79
CA LEU A 53 40.11 20.14 -31.56
C LEU A 53 39.49 20.19 -30.16
N GLN A 54 40.21 20.73 -29.16
CA GLN A 54 39.70 20.97 -27.81
C GLN A 54 38.63 22.08 -27.82
N ASP A 55 38.89 23.21 -28.47
CA ASP A 55 37.95 24.33 -28.64
C ASP A 55 36.67 23.88 -29.37
N ASP A 56 36.81 23.09 -30.44
CA ASP A 56 35.69 22.51 -31.18
C ASP A 56 34.86 21.56 -30.29
N VAL A 57 35.51 20.78 -29.40
CA VAL A 57 34.83 19.91 -28.44
C VAL A 57 34.11 20.71 -27.36
N GLU A 58 34.71 21.78 -26.85
CA GLU A 58 34.07 22.69 -25.87
C GLU A 58 32.92 23.50 -26.50
N ALA A 59 32.99 23.79 -27.81
CA ALA A 59 31.86 24.33 -28.56
C ALA A 59 30.74 23.29 -28.73
N ALA A 60 31.08 22.03 -29.02
CA ALA A 60 30.11 20.94 -29.12
C ALA A 60 29.41 20.65 -27.78
N GLU A 61 30.16 20.63 -26.67
CA GLU A 61 29.60 20.42 -25.32
C GLU A 61 28.70 21.59 -24.88
N ARG A 62 29.06 22.84 -25.20
CA ARG A 62 28.16 24.01 -25.03
C ARG A 62 26.87 23.93 -25.85
N ASN A 63 26.90 23.23 -26.99
CA ASN A 63 25.74 22.97 -27.85
C ASN A 63 25.01 21.65 -27.52
N ALA A 64 25.36 20.98 -26.41
CA ALA A 64 24.83 19.68 -25.99
C ALA A 64 25.00 18.54 -27.03
N GLU A 65 26.00 18.64 -27.91
CA GLU A 65 26.32 17.62 -28.90
C GLU A 65 27.25 16.54 -28.33
N LYS A 66 27.12 15.29 -28.80
CA LYS A 66 27.87 14.16 -28.26
C LYS A 66 29.16 13.97 -29.05
N THR A 67 30.29 14.30 -28.43
CA THR A 67 31.64 14.09 -28.98
C THR A 67 31.88 12.62 -29.35
N TYR A 68 32.56 12.38 -30.46
CA TYR A 68 32.96 11.02 -30.82
C TYR A 68 34.06 10.49 -29.89
N LYS A 69 34.04 9.17 -29.62
CA LYS A 69 34.97 8.52 -28.67
C LYS A 69 36.41 8.49 -29.17
N ASP A 70 36.61 8.39 -30.48
CA ASP A 70 37.91 8.42 -31.14
C ASP A 70 38.56 9.82 -31.07
N VAL A 71 37.76 10.90 -31.16
CA VAL A 71 38.24 12.28 -30.93
C VAL A 71 38.72 12.45 -29.48
N LYS A 72 37.93 12.04 -28.48
CA LYS A 72 38.35 12.12 -27.07
C LYS A 72 39.60 11.27 -26.80
N LYS A 73 39.68 10.07 -27.38
CA LYS A 73 40.89 9.23 -27.30
C LYS A 73 42.10 9.88 -27.98
N TRP A 74 41.92 10.50 -29.15
CA TRP A 74 43.01 11.19 -29.85
C TRP A 74 43.56 12.38 -29.05
N LEU A 75 42.69 13.17 -28.40
CA LEU A 75 43.10 14.27 -27.51
C LEU A 75 43.93 13.75 -26.32
N GLU A 76 43.53 12.63 -25.73
CA GLU A 76 44.25 11.96 -24.64
C GLU A 76 45.60 11.39 -25.09
N ASP A 77 45.64 10.67 -26.22
CA ASP A 77 46.86 10.14 -26.83
C ASP A 77 47.84 11.28 -27.21
N ALA A 78 47.36 12.37 -27.82
CA ALA A 78 48.16 13.55 -28.14
C ALA A 78 48.73 14.20 -26.87
N ASN A 79 47.91 14.38 -25.83
CA ASN A 79 48.34 14.95 -24.56
C ASN A 79 49.42 14.09 -23.89
N ASN A 80 49.23 12.77 -23.83
CA ASN A 80 50.19 11.81 -23.28
C ASN A 80 51.53 11.83 -24.02
N GLN A 81 51.51 12.00 -25.35
CA GLN A 81 52.76 12.11 -26.12
C GLN A 81 53.48 13.45 -25.94
N ILE A 82 52.73 14.55 -25.80
CA ILE A 82 53.24 15.91 -25.50
C ILE A 82 53.87 15.95 -24.09
N GLU A 83 53.18 15.43 -23.07
CA GLU A 83 53.70 15.31 -21.70
C GLU A 83 54.96 14.42 -21.66
N GLY A 84 54.87 13.23 -22.27
CA GLY A 84 55.99 12.30 -22.40
C GLY A 84 57.17 12.79 -23.26
N ALA A 85 57.14 14.03 -23.75
CA ALA A 85 58.23 14.68 -24.47
C ALA A 85 58.97 15.74 -23.62
N LYS A 86 58.40 16.21 -22.51
CA LYS A 86 59.06 17.16 -21.59
C LYS A 86 60.44 16.70 -21.10
N PRO A 87 60.71 15.40 -20.82
CA PRO A 87 62.05 14.95 -20.45
C PRO A 87 63.10 15.18 -21.55
N LEU A 88 62.72 15.02 -22.82
CA LEU A 88 63.60 15.24 -23.96
C LEU A 88 63.87 16.75 -24.18
N GLU A 89 62.88 17.61 -24.00
CA GLU A 89 63.06 19.07 -24.03
C GLU A 89 64.01 19.55 -22.94
N ASN A 90 63.87 19.01 -21.73
CA ASN A 90 64.76 19.28 -20.61
C ASN A 90 66.20 18.80 -20.87
N GLU A 91 66.41 17.77 -21.70
CA GLU A 91 67.74 17.38 -22.18
C GLU A 91 68.27 18.28 -23.32
N ILE A 92 67.42 18.77 -24.22
CA ILE A 92 67.81 19.80 -25.22
C ILE A 92 68.31 21.06 -24.51
N GLY A 93 67.57 21.56 -23.51
CA GLY A 93 67.93 22.75 -22.75
C GLY A 93 69.28 22.67 -22.04
N LYS A 94 69.66 21.47 -21.57
CA LYS A 94 70.95 21.22 -20.90
C LYS A 94 72.16 21.24 -21.86
N ASN A 95 71.96 21.04 -23.16
CA ASN A 95 73.03 21.17 -24.17
C ASN A 95 73.26 22.63 -24.63
N GLY A 96 72.49 23.60 -24.11
CA GLY A 96 72.57 25.02 -24.47
C GLY A 96 73.77 25.76 -23.87
N LYS A 97 75.01 25.35 -24.23
CA LYS A 97 76.27 26.14 -24.27
C LYS A 97 77.49 25.22 -24.42
N CYS A 98 77.80 24.79 -25.64
CA CYS A 98 79.16 24.37 -25.99
C CYS A 98 79.41 24.54 -27.49
N PHE A 99 80.12 25.60 -27.86
CA PHE A 99 80.81 25.66 -29.14
C PHE A 99 82.07 24.79 -29.07
N THR A 100 82.47 24.23 -30.21
CA THR A 100 83.72 23.47 -30.48
C THR A 100 83.92 22.11 -29.79
N TRP A 101 84.11 21.09 -30.65
CA TRP A 101 84.64 19.72 -30.46
C TRP A 101 84.13 18.82 -29.29
N CYS A 102 83.56 17.65 -29.66
CA CYS A 102 83.00 16.63 -28.75
C CYS A 102 83.87 16.24 -27.54
N PRO A 103 83.19 15.83 -26.45
CA PRO A 103 83.46 14.48 -25.93
C PRO A 103 82.18 13.65 -25.64
N ASN A 104 81.07 13.84 -26.36
CA ASN A 104 79.89 12.97 -26.18
C ASN A 104 79.02 12.74 -27.44
N CYS A 105 79.64 12.61 -28.62
CA CYS A 105 78.91 12.44 -29.88
C CYS A 105 77.95 11.23 -29.88
N MET A 106 78.23 10.18 -29.08
CA MET A 106 77.33 9.02 -28.95
C MET A 106 76.09 9.31 -28.10
N ARG A 107 76.16 10.17 -27.07
CA ARG A 107 74.96 10.67 -26.36
C ARG A 107 74.16 11.61 -27.25
N GLN A 108 74.83 12.48 -27.99
CA GLN A 108 74.19 13.39 -28.92
C GLN A 108 73.50 12.64 -30.07
N PHE A 109 74.13 11.60 -30.63
CA PHE A 109 73.52 10.68 -31.59
C PHE A 109 72.30 9.93 -31.03
N LYS A 110 72.39 9.39 -29.80
CA LYS A 110 71.26 8.74 -29.13
C LYS A 110 70.10 9.73 -28.94
N LEU A 111 70.38 10.97 -28.55
CA LEU A 111 69.39 12.01 -28.36
C LEU A 111 68.79 12.46 -29.71
N SER A 112 69.58 12.77 -30.75
CA SER A 112 69.07 13.06 -32.11
C SER A 112 68.14 11.96 -32.63
N LYS A 113 68.51 10.69 -32.42
CA LYS A 113 67.72 9.54 -32.86
C LYS A 113 66.43 9.37 -32.04
N ALA A 114 66.46 9.68 -30.74
CA ALA A 114 65.27 9.72 -29.90
C ALA A 114 64.33 10.88 -30.27
N LEU A 115 64.88 12.07 -30.52
CA LEU A 115 64.16 13.25 -30.99
C LEU A 115 63.46 12.95 -32.31
N ALA A 116 64.19 12.53 -33.34
CA ALA A 116 63.61 12.20 -34.64
C ALA A 116 62.53 11.10 -34.57
N LYS A 117 62.73 10.05 -33.75
CA LYS A 117 61.71 9.02 -33.52
C LYS A 117 60.45 9.59 -32.87
N LYS A 118 60.59 10.58 -31.97
CA LYS A 118 59.47 11.25 -31.30
C LYS A 118 58.80 12.28 -32.21
N SER A 119 59.54 13.04 -33.04
CA SER A 119 59.01 13.89 -34.11
C SER A 119 58.17 13.09 -35.10
N GLU A 120 58.67 11.93 -35.54
CA GLU A 120 57.96 11.00 -36.42
C GLU A 120 56.70 10.41 -35.76
N THR A 121 56.70 10.28 -34.43
CA THR A 121 55.52 9.87 -33.65
C THR A 121 54.48 11.01 -33.60
N PHE A 122 54.92 12.24 -33.38
CA PHE A 122 54.05 13.42 -33.44
C PHE A 122 53.44 13.61 -34.82
N ARG A 123 54.23 13.52 -35.89
CA ARG A 123 53.77 13.60 -37.28
C ARG A 123 52.67 12.59 -37.59
N LYS A 124 52.83 11.33 -37.16
CA LYS A 124 51.80 10.27 -37.34
C LYS A 124 50.51 10.53 -36.57
N ILE A 125 50.58 11.16 -35.40
CA ILE A 125 49.39 11.52 -34.62
C ILE A 125 48.71 12.74 -35.24
N LEU A 126 49.48 13.73 -35.70
CA LEU A 126 49.02 14.90 -36.44
C LEU A 126 48.33 14.53 -37.76
N GLU A 127 48.87 13.57 -38.51
CA GLU A 127 48.24 13.01 -39.73
C GLU A 127 46.93 12.28 -39.46
N ASN A 128 46.65 11.88 -38.22
CA ASN A 128 45.34 11.36 -37.83
C ASN A 128 44.38 12.48 -37.41
N SER A 129 44.87 13.66 -36.97
CA SER A 129 44.02 14.77 -36.55
C SER A 129 43.22 15.37 -37.73
N THR A 130 43.83 15.41 -38.91
CA THR A 130 43.22 15.93 -40.16
C THR A 130 42.06 15.08 -40.68
N LYS A 131 41.82 13.90 -40.09
CA LYS A 131 40.69 13.01 -40.43
C LYS A 131 39.38 13.44 -39.77
N PHE A 132 39.44 14.21 -38.69
CA PHE A 132 38.27 14.71 -37.98
C PHE A 132 37.71 15.97 -38.66
N LYS A 133 36.76 15.80 -39.58
CA LYS A 133 36.03 16.94 -40.19
C LYS A 133 34.95 17.54 -39.27
N THR A 134 34.47 16.76 -38.31
CA THR A 134 33.51 17.14 -37.25
C THR A 134 33.86 16.37 -35.98
N VAL A 135 33.86 17.05 -34.83
CA VAL A 135 34.28 16.46 -33.54
C VAL A 135 33.15 15.74 -32.79
N ALA A 136 31.90 16.04 -33.14
CA ALA A 136 30.70 15.52 -32.50
C ALA A 136 29.63 15.22 -33.54
N GLN A 137 28.61 14.49 -33.10
CA GLN A 137 27.31 14.46 -33.76
C GLN A 137 26.28 15.13 -32.85
N LYS A 138 25.30 15.81 -33.47
CA LYS A 138 24.02 16.04 -32.79
C LYS A 138 23.51 14.71 -32.28
N ALA A 139 23.28 14.63 -30.97
CA ALA A 139 22.50 13.53 -30.44
C ALA A 139 21.12 13.56 -31.14
N PRO A 140 20.53 12.40 -31.50
CA PRO A 140 19.09 12.39 -31.73
C PRO A 140 18.44 12.99 -30.48
N PRO A 141 17.45 13.90 -30.61
CA PRO A 141 16.86 14.53 -29.44
C PRO A 141 16.36 13.43 -28.53
N GLN A 142 16.89 13.37 -27.31
CA GLN A 142 16.38 12.44 -26.32
C GLN A 142 14.90 12.80 -26.13
N PRO A 143 13.96 11.86 -26.30
CA PRO A 143 12.57 12.14 -26.00
C PRO A 143 12.52 12.57 -24.54
N ILE A 144 11.73 13.61 -24.24
CA ILE A 144 11.56 14.17 -22.90
C ILE A 144 11.51 13.01 -21.90
N GLU A 145 12.50 12.91 -21.01
CA GLU A 145 12.46 11.93 -19.94
C GLU A 145 11.28 12.31 -19.03
N PHE A 146 10.20 11.56 -19.20
CA PHE A 146 9.12 11.55 -18.24
C PHE A 146 9.69 10.96 -16.94
N LEU A 147 9.83 11.84 -15.93
CA LEU A 147 10.18 11.61 -14.51
C LEU A 147 10.75 10.22 -14.17
N THR A 148 11.95 10.21 -13.60
CA THR A 148 12.46 8.99 -12.97
C THR A 148 11.52 8.56 -11.84
N SER A 149 11.38 7.27 -11.59
CA SER A 149 10.42 6.73 -10.61
C SER A 149 10.66 7.17 -9.15
N LYS A 150 11.76 7.88 -8.88
CA LYS A 150 12.08 8.50 -7.59
C LYS A 150 11.49 9.92 -7.42
N GLU A 151 11.05 10.57 -8.50
CA GLU A 151 10.61 11.97 -8.51
C GLU A 151 9.08 12.14 -8.39
N PHE A 152 8.32 11.05 -8.37
CA PHE A 152 6.87 11.07 -8.19
C PHE A 152 6.47 10.41 -6.86
N THR A 153 6.12 11.24 -5.87
CA THR A 153 5.52 10.83 -4.59
C THR A 153 4.00 11.03 -4.65
N PRO A 154 3.19 9.98 -4.88
CA PRO A 154 1.76 10.14 -5.14
C PRO A 154 0.91 10.36 -3.88
N SER A 155 0.17 11.46 -3.82
CA SER A 155 -1.00 11.60 -2.94
C SER A 155 -2.14 10.67 -3.39
N GLU A 156 -3.09 10.36 -2.51
CA GLU A 156 -4.25 9.52 -2.86
C GLU A 156 -5.07 10.10 -4.01
N SER A 157 -5.35 11.40 -3.97
CA SER A 157 -5.99 12.15 -5.08
C SER A 157 -5.21 12.06 -6.40
N SER A 158 -3.87 11.97 -6.35
CA SER A 158 -3.04 11.77 -7.54
C SER A 158 -3.08 10.33 -8.06
N LYS A 159 -3.22 9.33 -7.16
CA LYS A 159 -3.41 7.91 -7.56
C LYS A 159 -4.75 7.72 -8.25
N GLU A 160 -5.82 8.25 -7.67
CA GLU A 160 -7.17 8.12 -8.23
C GLU A 160 -7.27 8.79 -9.62
N ALA A 161 -6.76 10.02 -9.74
CA ALA A 161 -6.71 10.71 -11.02
C ALA A 161 -5.85 9.96 -12.07
N LEU A 162 -4.73 9.35 -11.64
CA LEU A 162 -3.89 8.53 -12.52
C LEU A 162 -4.65 7.31 -13.05
N GLU A 163 -5.40 6.61 -12.20
CA GLU A 163 -6.19 5.44 -12.59
C GLU A 163 -7.34 5.81 -13.52
N GLN A 164 -8.07 6.89 -13.23
CA GLN A 164 -9.13 7.40 -14.09
C GLN A 164 -8.60 7.78 -15.49
N ILE A 165 -7.46 8.49 -15.57
CA ILE A 165 -6.82 8.83 -16.86
C ILE A 165 -6.36 7.57 -17.58
N MET A 166 -5.69 6.62 -16.90
CA MET A 166 -5.23 5.37 -17.52
C MET A 166 -6.37 4.45 -17.98
N LYS A 167 -7.57 4.55 -17.37
CA LYS A 167 -8.80 3.91 -17.83
C LYS A 167 -9.33 4.59 -19.11
N ALA A 168 -9.46 5.91 -19.10
CA ALA A 168 -9.90 6.69 -20.26
C ALA A 168 -8.94 6.57 -21.48
N LEU A 169 -7.64 6.37 -21.23
CA LEU A 169 -6.64 6.09 -22.28
C LEU A 169 -6.81 4.71 -22.95
N LYS A 170 -7.59 3.79 -22.38
CA LYS A 170 -7.90 2.46 -22.96
C LYS A 170 -9.27 2.37 -23.61
N ASP A 171 -10.14 3.36 -23.41
CA ASP A 171 -11.51 3.38 -23.92
C ASP A 171 -11.55 4.05 -25.30
N ASP A 172 -11.69 3.30 -26.39
CA ASP A 172 -11.65 3.84 -27.76
C ASP A 172 -12.78 4.83 -28.10
N THR A 173 -13.76 5.05 -27.21
CA THR A 173 -14.77 6.13 -27.36
C THR A 173 -14.27 7.51 -26.89
N VAL A 174 -13.18 7.56 -26.10
CA VAL A 174 -12.67 8.79 -25.49
C VAL A 174 -11.51 9.38 -26.29
N ASN A 175 -11.76 10.45 -27.05
CA ASN A 175 -10.73 11.09 -27.87
C ASN A 175 -9.96 12.22 -27.14
N MET A 176 -10.52 12.77 -26.06
CA MET A 176 -9.92 13.89 -25.31
C MET A 176 -10.11 13.73 -23.79
N ILE A 177 -9.09 14.07 -23.01
CA ILE A 177 -9.04 13.99 -21.55
C ILE A 177 -8.52 15.33 -21.00
N GLY A 178 -9.25 15.93 -20.06
CA GLY A 178 -8.84 17.19 -19.41
C GLY A 178 -8.47 17.01 -17.94
N LEU A 179 -7.24 17.37 -17.58
CA LEU A 179 -6.78 17.44 -16.18
C LEU A 179 -6.75 18.91 -15.72
N TYR A 180 -7.63 19.26 -14.77
CA TYR A 180 -7.75 20.62 -14.25
C TYR A 180 -7.38 20.72 -12.77
N GLY A 181 -7.07 21.94 -12.30
CA GLY A 181 -6.71 22.20 -10.90
C GLY A 181 -5.80 23.42 -10.74
N MET A 182 -5.58 23.86 -9.50
CA MET A 182 -4.77 25.05 -9.19
C MET A 182 -3.32 24.94 -9.69
N GLY A 183 -2.61 26.07 -9.77
CA GLY A 183 -1.16 26.08 -10.03
C GLY A 183 -0.41 25.32 -8.92
N GLY A 184 0.69 24.63 -9.24
CA GLY A 184 1.50 23.91 -8.25
C GLY A 184 0.99 22.54 -7.80
N VAL A 185 -0.28 22.18 -8.02
CA VAL A 185 -0.91 20.91 -7.56
C VAL A 185 -0.41 19.63 -8.28
N GLY A 186 0.75 19.66 -8.93
CA GLY A 186 1.36 18.47 -9.55
C GLY A 186 0.76 18.02 -10.89
N LYS A 187 -0.14 18.77 -11.54
CA LYS A 187 -0.75 18.36 -12.83
C LYS A 187 0.27 17.99 -13.92
N THR A 188 1.26 18.84 -14.14
CA THR A 188 2.36 18.59 -15.09
C THR A 188 3.15 17.33 -14.72
N THR A 189 3.36 17.09 -13.42
CA THR A 189 4.01 15.88 -12.88
C THR A 189 3.16 14.63 -13.18
N LEU A 190 1.85 14.72 -12.97
CA LEU A 190 0.90 13.63 -13.20
C LEU A 190 0.79 13.27 -14.70
N VAL A 191 0.66 14.24 -15.61
CA VAL A 191 0.60 13.91 -17.05
C VAL A 191 1.93 13.41 -17.61
N LYS A 192 3.06 13.80 -17.01
CA LYS A 192 4.36 13.19 -17.33
C LYS A 192 4.38 11.71 -16.93
N GLU A 193 3.93 11.37 -15.73
CA GLU A 193 3.80 9.98 -15.28
C GLU A 193 2.79 9.17 -16.14
N VAL A 194 1.67 9.78 -16.55
CA VAL A 194 0.75 9.19 -17.54
C VAL A 194 1.46 8.91 -18.87
N GLY A 195 2.20 9.88 -19.41
CA GLY A 195 2.96 9.72 -20.66
C GLY A 195 4.00 8.59 -20.58
N ARG A 196 4.71 8.48 -19.45
CA ARG A 196 5.63 7.37 -19.14
C ARG A 196 4.90 6.02 -19.18
N ARG A 197 3.84 5.87 -18.37
CA ARG A 197 3.07 4.62 -18.26
C ARG A 197 2.40 4.22 -19.57
N ALA A 198 1.89 5.18 -20.34
CA ALA A 198 1.26 4.92 -21.64
C ALA A 198 2.27 4.34 -22.65
N LYS A 199 3.51 4.83 -22.63
CA LYS A 199 4.62 4.34 -23.47
C LYS A 199 5.15 2.99 -23.00
N GLU A 200 5.38 2.81 -21.70
CA GLU A 200 5.83 1.54 -21.12
C GLU A 200 4.81 0.41 -21.27
N SER A 201 3.52 0.73 -21.13
CA SER A 201 2.42 -0.23 -21.32
C SER A 201 2.08 -0.47 -22.81
N GLN A 202 2.85 0.10 -23.74
CA GLN A 202 2.65 0.02 -25.20
C GLN A 202 1.23 0.43 -25.67
N LEU A 203 0.51 1.27 -24.91
CA LEU A 203 -0.83 1.74 -25.29
C LEU A 203 -0.78 2.65 -26.52
N PHE A 204 0.28 3.47 -26.58
CA PHE A 204 0.60 4.41 -27.66
C PHE A 204 2.10 4.29 -28.00
N PRO A 205 2.47 3.88 -29.22
CA PRO A 205 3.87 3.81 -29.67
C PRO A 205 4.64 5.14 -29.49
N ASP A 206 4.01 6.26 -29.85
CA ASP A 206 4.57 7.60 -29.68
C ASP A 206 3.72 8.44 -28.72
N VAL A 207 4.39 9.26 -27.91
CA VAL A 207 3.80 10.25 -27.01
C VAL A 207 4.43 11.60 -27.31
N LEU A 208 3.61 12.58 -27.69
CA LEU A 208 4.01 13.96 -27.95
C LEU A 208 3.64 14.81 -26.74
N MET A 209 4.48 15.77 -26.35
CA MET A 209 4.15 16.72 -25.28
C MET A 209 4.57 18.14 -25.68
N ALA A 210 3.64 19.09 -25.59
CA ALA A 210 3.89 20.50 -25.84
C ALA A 210 3.28 21.36 -24.73
N THR A 211 4.07 22.25 -24.12
CA THR A 211 3.57 23.27 -23.20
C THR A 211 2.99 24.45 -23.96
N VAL A 212 1.77 24.87 -23.62
CA VAL A 212 1.04 25.97 -24.22
C VAL A 212 1.19 27.22 -23.34
N SER A 213 1.80 28.27 -23.86
CA SER A 213 1.94 29.55 -23.15
C SER A 213 0.65 30.38 -23.15
N GLN A 214 0.53 31.35 -22.21
CA GLN A 214 -0.61 32.28 -22.13
C GLN A 214 -0.94 33.00 -23.45
N ASN A 215 0.11 33.31 -24.22
CA ASN A 215 0.02 33.67 -25.63
C ASN A 215 0.62 32.49 -26.42
N PRO A 216 -0.20 31.64 -27.07
CA PRO A 216 0.31 30.46 -27.79
C PRO A 216 1.17 30.86 -29.00
N ASN A 217 2.46 30.53 -28.97
CA ASN A 217 3.28 30.58 -30.18
C ASN A 217 3.06 29.30 -31.00
N PHE A 218 2.08 29.33 -31.90
CA PHE A 218 1.73 28.19 -32.75
C PHE A 218 2.91 27.63 -33.55
N ILE A 219 3.78 28.50 -34.09
CA ILE A 219 4.99 28.08 -34.81
C ILE A 219 5.92 27.31 -33.86
N GLY A 220 6.14 27.81 -32.65
CA GLY A 220 6.95 27.13 -31.63
C GLY A 220 6.32 25.86 -31.05
N ILE A 221 4.99 25.72 -31.07
CA ILE A 221 4.30 24.46 -30.73
C ILE A 221 4.49 23.45 -31.86
N GLN A 222 4.31 23.87 -33.13
CA GLN A 222 4.59 23.07 -34.31
C GLN A 222 6.04 22.59 -34.36
N ASP A 223 7.02 23.46 -34.05
CA ASP A 223 8.45 23.09 -33.99
C ASP A 223 8.68 21.97 -32.96
N ARG A 224 8.18 22.12 -31.72
CA ARG A 224 8.32 21.10 -30.66
C ARG A 224 7.67 19.76 -31.03
N MET A 225 6.53 19.79 -31.71
CA MET A 225 5.87 18.57 -32.21
C MET A 225 6.63 17.95 -33.38
N ALA A 226 7.16 18.77 -34.30
CA ALA A 226 7.97 18.30 -35.42
C ALA A 226 9.30 17.69 -34.98
N ASP A 227 10.00 18.30 -34.03
CA ASP A 227 11.21 17.76 -33.40
C ASP A 227 10.95 16.37 -32.79
N SER A 228 9.84 16.25 -32.05
CA SER A 228 9.38 15.00 -31.42
C SER A 228 8.96 13.92 -32.43
N LEU A 229 8.61 14.30 -33.66
CA LEU A 229 8.22 13.41 -34.76
C LEU A 229 9.34 13.19 -35.80
N HIS A 230 10.49 13.85 -35.62
CA HIS A 230 11.58 13.98 -36.59
C HIS A 230 11.11 14.50 -37.98
N LEU A 231 10.10 15.38 -37.98
CA LEU A 231 9.60 16.07 -39.17
C LEU A 231 10.41 17.35 -39.40
N LYS A 232 10.71 17.66 -40.67
CA LYS A 232 11.16 19.00 -41.08
C LYS A 232 10.08 19.60 -41.94
N PHE A 233 9.65 20.81 -41.63
CA PHE A 233 8.71 21.55 -42.46
C PHE A 233 9.40 22.10 -43.70
N GLU A 234 8.77 21.91 -44.86
CA GLU A 234 9.21 22.53 -46.12
C GLU A 234 8.55 23.91 -46.29
N LYS A 235 7.30 24.06 -45.83
CA LYS A 235 6.59 25.34 -45.83
C LYS A 235 6.98 26.19 -44.62
N THR A 236 7.05 27.51 -44.85
CA THR A 236 7.35 28.51 -43.82
C THR A 236 6.10 29.19 -43.25
N SER A 237 4.94 29.10 -43.91
CA SER A 237 3.67 29.63 -43.41
C SER A 237 3.08 28.74 -42.31
N LYS A 238 2.36 29.36 -41.36
CA LYS A 238 1.74 28.69 -40.21
C LYS A 238 0.78 27.58 -40.64
N GLU A 239 -0.01 27.86 -41.67
CA GLU A 239 -1.03 26.98 -42.25
C GLU A 239 -0.39 25.86 -43.08
N GLY A 240 0.71 26.17 -43.79
CA GLY A 240 1.48 25.18 -44.53
C GLY A 240 2.12 24.15 -43.62
N ARG A 241 2.66 24.61 -42.49
CA ARG A 241 3.24 23.77 -41.42
C ARG A 241 2.17 22.95 -40.70
N ALA A 242 1.01 23.54 -40.40
CA ALA A 242 -0.13 22.82 -39.84
C ALA A 242 -0.56 21.66 -40.75
N SER A 243 -0.67 21.91 -42.06
CA SER A 243 -1.00 20.87 -43.05
C SER A 243 0.02 19.73 -43.12
N GLU A 244 1.33 20.04 -43.08
CA GLU A 244 2.40 19.04 -43.05
C GLU A 244 2.43 18.22 -41.74
N LEU A 245 2.17 18.88 -40.60
CA LEU A 245 2.04 18.20 -39.31
C LEU A 245 0.82 17.26 -39.31
N TRP A 246 -0.32 17.74 -39.79
CA TRP A 246 -1.56 16.98 -39.88
C TRP A 246 -1.39 15.69 -40.71
N GLN A 247 -0.77 15.81 -41.91
CA GLN A 247 -0.45 14.64 -42.74
C GLN A 247 0.50 13.65 -42.04
N ARG A 248 1.45 14.13 -41.23
CA ARG A 248 2.41 13.30 -40.47
C ARG A 248 1.79 12.62 -39.24
N LEU A 249 0.68 13.15 -38.73
CA LEU A 249 -0.11 12.61 -37.61
C LEU A 249 -1.25 11.67 -38.06
N GLN A 250 -1.74 11.82 -39.30
CA GLN A 250 -2.85 11.06 -39.87
C GLN A 250 -2.57 9.54 -39.87
N GLY A 251 -3.57 8.74 -39.49
CA GLY A 251 -3.49 7.27 -39.52
C GLY A 251 -2.56 6.62 -38.47
N LYS A 252 -2.01 7.39 -37.52
CA LYS A 252 -1.14 6.86 -36.45
C LYS A 252 -1.88 6.70 -35.11
N LYS A 253 -1.32 5.89 -34.21
CA LYS A 253 -1.79 5.70 -32.83
C LYS A 253 -0.84 6.39 -31.86
N MET A 254 -1.23 7.52 -31.26
CA MET A 254 -0.35 8.37 -30.43
C MET A 254 -1.11 9.05 -29.29
N LEU A 255 -0.39 9.43 -28.23
CA LEU A 255 -0.91 10.28 -27.16
C LEU A 255 -0.33 11.70 -27.32
N ILE A 256 -1.18 12.71 -27.42
CA ILE A 256 -0.79 14.12 -27.58
C ILE A 256 -1.10 14.86 -26.29
N ILE A 257 -0.06 15.30 -25.58
CA ILE A 257 -0.16 16.00 -24.30
C ILE A 257 0.00 17.51 -24.50
N LEU A 258 -1.02 18.30 -24.16
CA LEU A 258 -0.99 19.77 -24.20
C LEU A 258 -0.96 20.31 -22.76
N ASP A 259 0.21 20.73 -22.29
CA ASP A 259 0.42 21.11 -20.89
C ASP A 259 0.24 22.62 -20.66
N ASP A 260 -0.41 22.98 -19.56
CA ASP A 260 -0.71 24.33 -19.09
C ASP A 260 -1.54 25.19 -20.06
N VAL A 261 -2.58 24.63 -20.70
CA VAL A 261 -3.46 25.36 -21.64
C VAL A 261 -4.23 26.49 -20.94
N TRP A 262 -4.01 27.75 -21.37
CA TRP A 262 -4.54 28.97 -20.72
C TRP A 262 -5.80 29.58 -21.37
N LYS A 263 -6.15 29.21 -22.60
CA LYS A 263 -7.32 29.71 -23.37
C LYS A 263 -7.76 28.65 -24.39
N HIS A 264 -8.92 28.82 -25.03
CA HIS A 264 -9.31 28.01 -26.18
C HIS A 264 -8.17 27.95 -27.21
N ILE A 265 -7.77 26.74 -27.60
CA ILE A 265 -6.67 26.48 -28.52
C ILE A 265 -7.22 25.82 -29.77
N ASP A 266 -6.95 26.42 -30.93
CA ASP A 266 -7.37 25.87 -32.20
C ASP A 266 -6.42 24.74 -32.61
N LEU A 267 -6.94 23.51 -32.62
CA LEU A 267 -6.19 22.30 -32.95
C LEU A 267 -5.89 22.22 -34.45
N GLU A 268 -6.80 22.72 -35.31
CA GLU A 268 -6.62 22.77 -36.75
C GLU A 268 -5.49 23.74 -37.11
N GLU A 269 -5.44 24.89 -36.42
CA GLU A 269 -4.39 25.90 -36.60
C GLU A 269 -2.98 25.45 -36.16
N ILE A 270 -2.89 24.43 -35.29
CA ILE A 270 -1.64 23.73 -34.97
C ILE A 270 -1.33 22.67 -36.03
N GLY A 271 -2.35 22.00 -36.55
CA GLY A 271 -2.23 20.81 -37.41
C GLY A 271 -2.50 19.50 -36.66
N ILE A 272 -3.22 19.52 -35.54
CA ILE A 272 -3.60 18.34 -34.76
C ILE A 272 -4.98 17.86 -35.25
N PRO A 273 -5.09 16.67 -35.90
CA PRO A 273 -6.38 16.08 -36.24
C PRO A 273 -7.21 15.72 -35.00
N PHE A 274 -8.53 15.91 -35.11
CA PHE A 274 -9.52 15.56 -34.08
C PHE A 274 -10.84 15.14 -34.75
N GLY A 275 -11.67 14.34 -34.08
CA GLY A 275 -12.94 13.82 -34.62
C GLY A 275 -12.83 12.41 -35.23
N ASP A 276 -13.82 12.02 -36.04
CA ASP A 276 -13.93 10.66 -36.62
C ASP A 276 -12.75 10.27 -37.52
N ASP A 277 -12.08 11.25 -38.12
CA ASP A 277 -10.88 11.06 -38.96
C ASP A 277 -9.64 10.60 -38.17
N HIS A 278 -9.74 10.46 -36.84
CA HIS A 278 -8.59 10.24 -35.96
C HIS A 278 -8.77 9.24 -34.82
N ARG A 279 -9.51 8.14 -35.05
CA ARG A 279 -9.77 7.03 -34.09
C ARG A 279 -8.52 6.35 -33.48
N GLY A 280 -7.31 6.75 -33.84
CA GLY A 280 -6.06 6.21 -33.30
C GLY A 280 -5.42 7.03 -32.16
N CYS A 281 -5.65 8.34 -32.06
CA CYS A 281 -4.93 9.16 -31.07
C CYS A 281 -5.85 9.74 -30.00
N LYS A 282 -5.23 10.07 -28.86
CA LYS A 282 -5.90 10.72 -27.73
C LYS A 282 -5.20 12.02 -27.37
N ILE A 283 -5.98 13.03 -27.01
CA ILE A 283 -5.48 14.33 -26.56
C ILE A 283 -5.65 14.43 -25.04
N LEU A 284 -4.55 14.63 -24.31
CA LEU A 284 -4.54 14.88 -22.86
C LEU A 284 -4.10 16.31 -22.60
N LEU A 285 -5.00 17.16 -22.12
CA LEU A 285 -4.69 18.56 -21.82
C LEU A 285 -4.65 18.83 -20.33
N THR A 286 -3.65 19.59 -19.85
CA THR A 286 -3.69 20.17 -18.50
C THR A 286 -4.11 21.63 -18.60
N THR A 287 -4.94 22.09 -17.66
CA THR A 287 -5.36 23.49 -17.61
C THR A 287 -5.57 23.97 -16.18
N ARG A 288 -5.47 25.28 -15.98
CA ARG A 288 -5.84 25.95 -14.72
C ARG A 288 -7.28 26.43 -14.74
N LEU A 289 -7.96 26.33 -15.88
CA LEU A 289 -9.31 26.84 -16.10
C LEU A 289 -10.23 25.66 -16.38
N ARG A 290 -11.30 25.53 -15.60
CA ARG A 290 -12.52 24.93 -16.16
C ARG A 290 -13.03 25.97 -17.14
N ASP A 291 -13.22 25.63 -18.42
CA ASP A 291 -13.88 26.58 -19.31
C ASP A 291 -15.33 26.73 -18.82
N GLY A 292 -15.67 27.97 -18.49
CA GLY A 292 -16.35 28.22 -17.22
C GLY A 292 -16.05 29.61 -16.69
N ASP A 293 -16.20 30.60 -17.59
CA ASP A 293 -16.07 32.03 -17.36
C ASP A 293 -14.66 32.51 -16.94
N SER A 294 -14.00 33.23 -17.83
CA SER A 294 -12.68 33.84 -17.59
C SER A 294 -12.72 34.89 -16.46
N THR A 295 -13.89 35.47 -16.17
CA THR A 295 -14.08 36.39 -15.04
C THR A 295 -14.20 35.65 -13.71
N LEU A 296 -14.87 34.49 -13.67
CA LEU A 296 -14.94 33.64 -12.48
C LEU A 296 -13.53 33.19 -12.05
N ASN A 297 -12.69 32.84 -13.01
CA ASN A 297 -11.28 32.49 -12.77
C ASN A 297 -10.42 33.67 -12.27
N THR A 298 -10.87 34.91 -12.47
CA THR A 298 -10.24 36.11 -11.87
C THR A 298 -10.68 36.25 -10.42
N VAL A 299 -11.99 36.22 -10.16
CA VAL A 299 -12.57 36.31 -8.80
C VAL A 299 -12.07 35.18 -7.90
N ALA A 300 -11.94 33.95 -8.41
CA ALA A 300 -11.40 32.82 -7.67
C ALA A 300 -9.92 33.00 -7.27
N ARG A 301 -9.11 33.71 -8.07
CA ARG A 301 -7.73 34.06 -7.70
C ARG A 301 -7.66 35.16 -6.66
N GLU A 302 -8.65 36.04 -6.61
CA GLU A 302 -8.77 37.03 -5.53
C GLU A 302 -9.13 36.34 -4.22
N VAL A 303 -10.20 35.53 -4.20
CA VAL A 303 -10.58 34.70 -3.04
C VAL A 303 -9.39 33.87 -2.52
N ALA A 304 -8.66 33.19 -3.40
CA ALA A 304 -7.48 32.41 -3.01
C ALA A 304 -6.30 33.28 -2.50
N ARG A 305 -6.22 34.55 -2.91
CA ARG A 305 -5.22 35.51 -2.38
C ARG A 305 -5.60 35.97 -0.99
N GLU A 306 -6.88 36.26 -0.73
CA GLU A 306 -7.34 36.65 0.61
C GLU A 306 -7.20 35.50 1.63
N CYS A 307 -7.16 34.23 1.17
CA CYS A 307 -6.80 33.06 1.99
C CYS A 307 -5.30 32.95 2.35
N GLN A 308 -4.45 33.84 1.82
CA GLN A 308 -3.03 34.03 2.17
C GLN A 308 -2.12 32.78 2.16
N GLY A 309 -2.51 31.73 1.43
CA GLY A 309 -1.71 30.50 1.34
C GLY A 309 -1.94 29.49 2.47
N LEU A 310 -2.81 29.79 3.44
CA LEU A 310 -3.19 28.86 4.51
C LEU A 310 -3.95 27.66 3.92
N PRO A 311 -3.43 26.42 4.02
CA PRO A 311 -4.03 25.27 3.34
C PRO A 311 -5.48 24.99 3.75
N ILE A 312 -5.78 25.11 5.05
CA ILE A 312 -7.13 24.87 5.58
C ILE A 312 -8.12 25.92 5.05
N ALA A 313 -7.78 27.20 5.10
CA ALA A 313 -8.61 28.28 4.56
C ALA A 313 -8.89 28.10 3.06
N LEU A 314 -7.84 27.79 2.27
CA LEU A 314 -7.96 27.55 0.83
C LEU A 314 -8.88 26.38 0.48
N VAL A 315 -8.76 25.26 1.21
CA VAL A 315 -9.58 24.07 0.97
C VAL A 315 -11.03 24.31 1.40
N THR A 316 -11.26 24.80 2.61
CA THR A 316 -12.63 25.01 3.14
C THR A 316 -13.39 26.07 2.35
N VAL A 317 -12.76 27.20 1.97
CA VAL A 317 -13.41 28.22 1.11
C VAL A 317 -13.62 27.70 -0.31
N GLY A 318 -12.62 27.02 -0.88
CA GLY A 318 -12.72 26.43 -2.21
C GLY A 318 -13.83 25.39 -2.34
N ARG A 319 -14.05 24.59 -1.29
CA ARG A 319 -15.16 23.63 -1.23
C ARG A 319 -16.51 24.30 -0.95
N ALA A 320 -16.58 25.27 -0.05
CA ALA A 320 -17.82 26.03 0.23
C ALA A 320 -18.35 26.79 -1.00
N LEU A 321 -17.46 27.28 -1.88
CA LEU A 321 -17.81 27.95 -3.13
C LEU A 321 -18.01 26.99 -4.34
N ARG A 322 -17.85 25.68 -4.15
CA ARG A 322 -18.03 24.65 -5.20
C ARG A 322 -19.47 24.69 -5.73
N GLY A 323 -19.61 24.90 -7.04
CA GLY A 323 -20.92 24.93 -7.72
C GLY A 323 -21.76 26.19 -7.45
N LYS A 324 -21.25 27.18 -6.68
CA LYS A 324 -21.92 28.47 -6.49
C LYS A 324 -21.77 29.34 -7.75
N SER A 325 -22.72 30.23 -7.98
CA SER A 325 -22.76 31.12 -9.16
C SER A 325 -21.68 32.21 -9.14
N ARG A 326 -21.38 32.80 -10.31
CA ARG A 326 -20.40 33.90 -10.47
C ARG A 326 -20.64 35.07 -9.51
N VAL A 327 -21.90 35.48 -9.34
CA VAL A 327 -22.29 36.57 -8.42
C VAL A 327 -21.96 36.22 -6.97
N GLN A 328 -22.13 34.96 -6.57
CA GLN A 328 -21.79 34.51 -5.21
C GLN A 328 -20.26 34.50 -4.98
N TRP A 329 -19.46 34.15 -5.99
CA TRP A 329 -18.01 34.33 -5.92
C TRP A 329 -17.60 35.80 -5.80
N GLU A 330 -18.27 36.72 -6.52
CA GLU A 330 -18.01 38.16 -6.42
C GLU A 330 -18.36 38.70 -5.02
N VAL A 331 -19.47 38.25 -4.44
CA VAL A 331 -19.87 38.55 -3.05
C VAL A 331 -18.85 38.00 -2.04
N ALA A 332 -18.41 36.74 -2.21
CA ALA A 332 -17.39 36.13 -1.35
C ALA A 332 -16.04 36.88 -1.40
N SER A 333 -15.56 37.23 -2.60
CA SER A 333 -14.35 38.05 -2.79
C SER A 333 -14.48 39.41 -2.09
N LYS A 334 -15.66 40.04 -2.19
CA LYS A 334 -15.94 41.31 -1.52
C LYS A 334 -15.94 41.17 0.01
N GLN A 335 -16.64 40.18 0.56
CA GLN A 335 -16.73 39.92 2.00
C GLN A 335 -15.35 39.66 2.64
N LEU A 336 -14.49 38.87 1.99
CA LEU A 336 -13.12 38.63 2.45
C LEU A 336 -12.30 39.92 2.47
N LYS A 337 -12.38 40.74 1.41
CA LYS A 337 -11.63 42.02 1.33
C LYS A 337 -12.11 43.06 2.35
N GLU A 338 -13.41 43.10 2.62
CA GLU A 338 -14.00 44.06 3.56
C GLU A 338 -13.73 43.68 5.03
N SER A 339 -13.51 42.41 5.36
CA SER A 339 -13.19 42.00 6.74
C SER A 339 -11.86 42.59 7.24
N HIS A 340 -10.86 42.74 6.36
CA HIS A 340 -9.55 43.34 6.68
C HIS A 340 -9.62 44.80 7.17
N PHE A 341 -10.76 45.49 7.02
CA PHE A 341 -10.96 46.86 7.53
C PHE A 341 -11.38 46.94 9.00
N VAL A 342 -11.82 45.84 9.63
CA VAL A 342 -12.13 45.81 11.08
C VAL A 342 -10.84 45.59 11.87
N ARG A 343 -9.96 46.61 11.87
CA ARG A 343 -8.77 46.62 12.74
C ARG A 343 -9.18 46.90 14.18
N MET A 344 -9.01 45.90 15.05
CA MET A 344 -8.45 46.14 16.37
C MET A 344 -6.93 45.95 16.30
N GLU A 345 -6.17 46.71 17.09
CA GLU A 345 -4.72 46.78 16.99
C GLU A 345 -4.04 45.57 17.66
N GLN A 346 -3.88 44.48 16.94
CA GLN A 346 -2.75 43.55 17.05
C GLN A 346 -2.63 42.72 15.76
N ILE A 347 -1.40 42.46 15.33
CA ILE A 347 -1.11 41.67 14.12
C ILE A 347 -1.16 40.20 14.51
N ASP A 348 -2.02 39.42 13.86
CA ASP A 348 -1.89 37.96 13.91
C ASP A 348 -2.45 37.28 12.64
N GLU A 349 -1.82 36.16 12.25
CA GLU A 349 -2.19 35.40 11.04
C GLU A 349 -3.53 34.67 11.21
N GLN A 350 -3.90 34.34 12.46
CA GLN A 350 -5.20 33.78 12.88
C GLN A 350 -6.41 34.52 12.30
N ASN A 351 -6.37 35.86 12.19
CA ASN A 351 -7.57 36.66 11.87
C ASN A 351 -8.08 36.41 10.42
N ASN A 352 -7.17 36.03 9.53
CA ASN A 352 -7.50 35.73 8.13
C ASN A 352 -8.05 34.31 8.00
N ALA A 353 -7.50 33.34 8.76
CA ALA A 353 -8.07 32.01 8.89
C ALA A 353 -9.52 32.07 9.39
N TYR A 354 -9.78 32.87 10.43
CA TYR A 354 -11.12 33.08 11.00
C TYR A 354 -12.11 33.61 9.95
N THR A 355 -11.75 34.63 9.17
CA THR A 355 -12.63 35.16 8.11
C THR A 355 -12.93 34.11 7.05
N CYS A 356 -11.93 33.34 6.61
CA CYS A 356 -12.12 32.28 5.62
C CYS A 356 -13.05 31.19 6.13
N LEU A 357 -12.90 30.77 7.40
CA LEU A 357 -13.81 29.83 8.04
C LEU A 357 -15.23 30.42 8.21
N LYS A 358 -15.36 31.72 8.51
CA LYS A 358 -16.65 32.42 8.58
C LYS A 358 -17.38 32.40 7.24
N LEU A 359 -16.69 32.72 6.16
CA LEU A 359 -17.24 32.63 4.81
C LEU A 359 -17.68 31.19 4.50
N SER A 360 -16.85 30.18 4.82
CA SER A 360 -17.19 28.78 4.58
C SER A 360 -18.42 28.33 5.36
N TYR A 361 -18.54 28.73 6.62
CA TYR A 361 -19.69 28.47 7.48
C TYR A 361 -20.98 29.13 6.96
N ASP A 362 -20.90 30.39 6.51
CA ASP A 362 -22.03 31.14 5.96
C ASP A 362 -22.56 30.53 4.65
N TYR A 363 -21.74 29.76 3.95
CA TYR A 363 -22.09 29.07 2.70
C TYR A 363 -22.61 27.64 2.91
N LEU A 364 -22.62 27.12 4.14
CA LEU A 364 -23.31 25.88 4.53
C LEU A 364 -24.81 26.02 4.23
N LYS A 365 -25.37 25.03 3.55
CA LYS A 365 -26.69 25.12 2.92
C LYS A 365 -27.88 24.96 3.90
N TYR A 366 -27.66 24.25 5.00
CA TYR A 366 -28.70 23.81 5.92
C TYR A 366 -28.37 24.26 7.34
N GLU A 367 -29.35 24.78 8.08
CA GLU A 367 -29.15 25.29 9.44
C GLU A 367 -28.87 24.14 10.44
N GLU A 368 -29.36 22.94 10.14
CA GLU A 368 -29.07 21.70 10.85
C GLU A 368 -27.58 21.34 10.71
N THR A 369 -26.97 21.58 9.55
CA THR A 369 -25.52 21.38 9.32
C THR A 369 -24.69 22.40 10.08
N LYS A 370 -25.09 23.68 10.10
CA LYS A 370 -24.45 24.73 10.90
C LYS A 370 -24.54 24.48 12.39
N SER A 371 -25.69 24.01 12.87
CA SER A 371 -25.88 23.71 14.28
C SER A 371 -25.11 22.47 14.73
N CYS A 372 -25.07 21.42 13.88
CA CYS A 372 -24.22 20.25 14.11
C CYS A 372 -22.73 20.63 14.19
N PHE A 373 -22.27 21.54 13.31
CA PHE A 373 -20.93 22.11 13.37
C PHE A 373 -20.64 22.82 14.72
N VAL A 374 -21.57 23.63 15.20
CA VAL A 374 -21.44 24.31 16.50
C VAL A 374 -21.41 23.30 17.66
N LEU A 375 -22.21 22.23 17.62
CA LEU A 375 -22.19 21.16 18.64
C LEU A 375 -20.86 20.38 18.67
N CYS A 376 -20.13 20.27 17.55
CA CYS A 376 -18.82 19.61 17.52
C CYS A 376 -17.76 20.31 18.38
N CYS A 377 -17.91 21.60 18.68
CA CYS A 377 -16.94 22.32 19.52
C CYS A 377 -17.05 21.99 21.02
N LEU A 378 -18.10 21.27 21.45
CA LEU A 378 -18.33 20.89 22.85
C LEU A 378 -17.28 19.90 23.40
N PHE A 379 -16.54 19.21 22.52
CA PHE A 379 -15.52 18.23 22.88
C PHE A 379 -14.13 18.88 23.07
N PRO A 380 -13.16 18.21 23.72
CA PRO A 380 -11.78 18.66 23.80
C PRO A 380 -11.09 18.86 22.44
N GLU A 381 -9.92 19.49 22.46
CA GLU A 381 -9.02 19.60 21.31
C GLU A 381 -8.48 18.21 20.91
N ASP A 382 -8.19 17.98 19.62
CA ASP A 382 -7.77 16.69 19.03
C ASP A 382 -8.69 15.46 19.32
N TYR A 383 -9.86 15.64 19.95
CA TYR A 383 -10.73 14.55 20.39
C TYR A 383 -11.41 13.83 19.21
N ASP A 384 -11.44 12.50 19.25
CA ASP A 384 -12.22 11.67 18.32
C ASP A 384 -13.69 11.67 18.77
N ILE A 385 -14.48 12.55 18.16
CA ILE A 385 -15.86 12.86 18.54
C ILE A 385 -16.78 11.69 18.14
N PRO A 386 -17.44 10.99 19.10
CA PRO A 386 -18.39 9.94 18.79
C PRO A 386 -19.68 10.52 18.17
N ILE A 387 -20.12 9.93 17.05
CA ILE A 387 -21.34 10.39 16.35
C ILE A 387 -22.60 10.19 17.21
N GLU A 388 -22.61 9.18 18.08
CA GLU A 388 -23.71 8.95 19.03
C GLU A 388 -23.79 10.06 20.08
N ASP A 389 -22.67 10.60 20.58
CA ASP A 389 -22.68 11.74 21.51
C ASP A 389 -23.14 13.03 20.84
N LEU A 390 -22.70 13.30 19.60
CA LEU A 390 -23.25 14.39 18.80
C LEU A 390 -24.76 14.25 18.58
N THR A 391 -25.25 13.02 18.34
CA THR A 391 -26.68 12.74 18.19
C THR A 391 -27.45 13.04 19.47
N ARG A 392 -26.93 12.63 20.63
CA ARG A 392 -27.51 12.96 21.95
C ARG A 392 -27.61 14.47 22.13
N TYR A 393 -26.54 15.21 21.85
CA TYR A 393 -26.50 16.66 22.07
C TYR A 393 -27.42 17.40 21.07
N ALA A 394 -27.52 16.93 19.83
CA ALA A 394 -28.45 17.48 18.83
C ALA A 394 -29.92 17.35 19.23
N VAL A 395 -30.31 16.22 19.84
CA VAL A 395 -31.68 15.98 20.34
C VAL A 395 -32.05 16.99 21.43
N GLY A 396 -31.25 17.13 22.50
CA GLY A 396 -31.58 18.04 23.60
C GLY A 396 -31.27 19.52 23.34
N TYR A 397 -30.45 19.84 22.33
CA TYR A 397 -30.36 21.22 21.85
C TYR A 397 -31.65 21.63 21.10
N GLY A 398 -32.35 20.67 20.50
CA GLY A 398 -33.61 20.88 19.77
C GLY A 398 -33.45 20.97 18.26
N LEU A 399 -32.42 20.33 17.68
CA LEU A 399 -32.27 20.20 16.21
C LEU A 399 -33.21 19.15 15.60
N HIS A 400 -33.90 18.41 16.45
CA HIS A 400 -34.82 17.34 16.10
C HIS A 400 -36.15 17.57 16.81
N GLN A 401 -37.28 17.20 16.20
CA GLN A 401 -38.57 17.44 16.84
C GLN A 401 -38.82 16.44 17.97
N ASP A 402 -39.44 16.89 19.07
CA ASP A 402 -39.69 16.06 20.26
C ASP A 402 -40.62 14.86 20.02
N ALA A 403 -41.39 14.89 18.94
CA ALA A 403 -42.26 13.79 18.51
C ALA A 403 -41.54 12.74 17.62
N GLU A 404 -40.36 13.06 17.11
CA GLU A 404 -39.60 12.21 16.19
C GLU A 404 -38.55 11.37 16.95
N PRO A 405 -38.36 10.07 16.63
CA PRO A 405 -37.42 9.19 17.34
C PRO A 405 -35.95 9.64 17.27
N ILE A 406 -35.13 9.29 18.26
CA ILE A 406 -33.66 9.58 18.30
C ILE A 406 -32.96 9.01 17.06
N GLU A 407 -33.46 7.89 16.53
CA GLU A 407 -32.99 7.27 15.29
C GLU A 407 -33.10 8.17 14.04
N ASP A 408 -34.05 9.10 14.01
CA ASP A 408 -34.18 10.04 12.90
C ASP A 408 -33.26 11.27 13.10
N ALA A 409 -32.99 11.67 14.36
CA ALA A 409 -31.92 12.62 14.68
C ALA A 409 -30.56 12.09 14.26
N ARG A 410 -30.29 10.79 14.53
CA ARG A 410 -29.06 10.08 14.14
C ARG A 410 -28.79 10.19 12.64
N LYS A 411 -29.81 9.97 11.80
CA LYS A 411 -29.73 10.15 10.34
C LYS A 411 -29.48 11.60 9.94
N GLY A 412 -30.16 12.55 10.58
CA GLY A 412 -29.95 13.98 10.36
C GLY A 412 -28.52 14.41 10.67
N VAL A 413 -27.97 13.96 11.80
CA VAL A 413 -26.57 14.18 12.20
C VAL A 413 -25.60 13.51 11.25
N SER A 414 -25.82 12.25 10.83
CA SER A 414 -25.00 11.61 9.79
C SER A 414 -24.94 12.43 8.50
N VAL A 415 -26.09 12.92 8.00
CA VAL A 415 -26.14 13.77 6.81
C VAL A 415 -25.43 15.11 7.05
N ALA A 416 -25.59 15.73 8.21
CA ALA A 416 -24.87 16.95 8.56
C ALA A 416 -23.34 16.72 8.61
N ILE A 417 -22.89 15.62 9.20
CA ILE A 417 -21.47 15.23 9.26
C ILE A 417 -20.90 15.02 7.86
N GLU A 418 -21.59 14.29 6.98
CA GLU A 418 -21.12 14.11 5.59
C GLU A 418 -21.03 15.46 4.86
N ASN A 419 -21.99 16.37 5.02
CA ASN A 419 -21.88 17.73 4.46
C ASN A 419 -20.68 18.52 5.05
N LEU A 420 -20.32 18.32 6.33
CA LEU A 420 -19.17 18.98 6.97
C LEU A 420 -17.83 18.36 6.55
N LYS A 421 -17.74 17.03 6.39
CA LYS A 421 -16.62 16.33 5.74
C LYS A 421 -16.45 16.83 4.31
N ASP A 422 -17.55 16.96 3.56
CA ASP A 422 -17.57 17.49 2.19
C ASP A 422 -17.06 18.93 2.13
N CYS A 423 -17.28 19.75 3.17
CA CYS A 423 -16.73 21.11 3.27
C CYS A 423 -15.34 21.21 3.94
N CYS A 424 -14.72 20.09 4.36
CA CYS A 424 -13.48 20.09 5.17
C CYS A 424 -13.58 20.84 6.52
N MET A 425 -14.77 20.93 7.08
CA MET A 425 -15.00 21.42 8.45
C MET A 425 -14.84 20.30 9.49
N LEU A 426 -15.00 19.04 9.08
CA LEU A 426 -14.69 17.85 9.86
C LEU A 426 -13.78 16.91 9.06
N LEU A 427 -13.04 16.08 9.79
CA LEU A 427 -12.18 15.02 9.28
C LEU A 427 -12.79 13.66 9.66
N GLY A 428 -12.68 12.66 8.78
CA GLY A 428 -12.95 11.27 9.13
C GLY A 428 -11.81 10.66 9.95
N THR A 429 -12.12 9.64 10.74
CA THR A 429 -11.13 8.83 11.47
C THR A 429 -10.94 7.48 10.77
N GLU A 430 -10.20 6.54 11.38
CA GLU A 430 -10.12 5.15 10.90
C GLU A 430 -11.48 4.41 10.98
N THR A 431 -12.43 4.95 11.75
CA THR A 431 -13.78 4.41 11.90
C THR A 431 -14.81 5.43 11.40
N GLU A 432 -15.90 4.97 10.77
CA GLU A 432 -17.04 5.83 10.47
C GLU A 432 -17.89 6.16 11.72
N GLU A 433 -17.49 5.67 12.90
CA GLU A 433 -18.15 5.93 14.19
C GLU A 433 -17.70 7.24 14.86
N HIS A 434 -16.55 7.79 14.43
CA HIS A 434 -15.93 8.98 15.01
C HIS A 434 -15.49 9.99 13.93
N VAL A 435 -15.54 11.27 14.27
CA VAL A 435 -15.05 12.39 13.46
C VAL A 435 -14.14 13.29 14.28
N ARG A 436 -13.21 14.00 13.62
CA ARG A 436 -12.33 14.96 14.30
C ARG A 436 -12.52 16.37 13.75
N MET A 437 -12.49 17.36 14.64
CA MET A 437 -12.46 18.77 14.26
C MET A 437 -11.05 19.32 14.47
N HIS A 438 -10.47 19.97 13.45
CA HIS A 438 -9.16 20.61 13.57
C HIS A 438 -9.23 21.82 14.50
N ASP A 439 -8.24 22.02 15.34
CA ASP A 439 -8.15 23.04 16.40
C ASP A 439 -8.54 24.46 15.94
N LEU A 440 -7.98 24.97 14.83
CA LEU A 440 -8.36 26.27 14.27
C LEU A 440 -9.84 26.36 13.86
N VAL A 441 -10.44 25.24 13.45
CA VAL A 441 -11.87 25.13 13.13
C VAL A 441 -12.70 25.05 14.40
N ARG A 442 -12.20 24.36 15.43
CA ARG A 442 -12.79 24.27 16.76
C ARG A 442 -12.82 25.62 17.48
N ASP A 443 -11.72 26.36 17.50
CA ASP A 443 -11.65 27.71 18.07
C ASP A 443 -12.63 28.67 17.37
N PHE A 444 -12.67 28.60 16.04
CA PHE A 444 -13.64 29.34 15.23
C PHE A 444 -15.09 28.93 15.58
N ALA A 445 -15.36 27.64 15.75
CA ALA A 445 -16.67 27.14 16.18
C ALA A 445 -17.04 27.62 17.59
N ILE A 446 -16.11 27.60 18.55
CA ILE A 446 -16.30 28.14 19.92
C ILE A 446 -16.68 29.62 19.89
N GLN A 447 -16.05 30.41 19.02
CA GLN A 447 -16.36 31.84 18.91
C GLN A 447 -17.76 32.10 18.31
N ILE A 448 -18.21 31.30 17.32
CA ILE A 448 -19.60 31.33 16.85
C ILE A 448 -20.56 30.90 17.96
N ALA A 449 -20.26 29.79 18.62
CA ALA A 449 -21.06 29.21 19.70
C ALA A 449 -21.28 30.22 20.85
N SER A 450 -20.26 31.03 21.15
CA SER A 450 -20.28 32.04 22.23
C SER A 450 -21.08 33.31 21.89
N SER A 451 -21.66 33.42 20.70
CA SER A 451 -22.49 34.56 20.30
C SER A 451 -23.88 34.53 20.94
N GLU A 452 -24.59 35.67 20.93
CA GLU A 452 -25.98 35.76 21.44
C GLU A 452 -26.99 34.89 20.69
N GLU A 453 -26.66 34.43 19.47
CA GLU A 453 -27.49 33.54 18.65
C GLU A 453 -27.52 32.11 19.21
N TYR A 454 -26.39 31.62 19.73
CA TYR A 454 -26.23 30.25 20.22
C TYR A 454 -26.19 30.18 21.75
N GLY A 455 -25.48 31.11 22.42
CA GLY A 455 -25.40 31.19 23.88
C GLY A 455 -24.58 30.08 24.55
N PHE A 456 -23.56 29.54 23.90
CA PHE A 456 -22.73 28.45 24.45
C PHE A 456 -21.63 28.99 25.34
N MET A 457 -21.26 28.21 26.35
CA MET A 457 -20.02 28.35 27.10
C MET A 457 -19.21 27.07 27.01
N VAL A 458 -18.12 27.11 26.24
CA VAL A 458 -17.21 25.98 26.05
C VAL A 458 -15.89 26.24 26.77
N LYS A 459 -15.53 25.30 27.66
CA LYS A 459 -14.23 25.22 28.33
C LYS A 459 -13.76 23.76 28.37
N ALA A 460 -14.00 23.01 27.31
CA ALA A 460 -13.63 21.61 27.25
C ALA A 460 -12.12 21.39 27.03
N GLY A 461 -11.52 20.48 27.80
CA GLY A 461 -10.13 20.04 27.65
C GLY A 461 -9.05 20.99 28.22
N ILE A 462 -9.41 22.04 28.97
CA ILE A 462 -8.45 23.11 29.34
C ILE A 462 -7.74 22.90 30.69
N GLY A 463 -7.97 21.78 31.38
CA GLY A 463 -7.40 21.51 32.69
C GLY A 463 -7.99 22.37 33.83
N LEU A 464 -9.29 22.65 33.77
CA LEU A 464 -9.98 23.48 34.76
C LEU A 464 -10.22 22.73 36.08
N GLU A 465 -9.52 23.13 37.15
CA GLU A 465 -9.67 22.55 38.50
C GLU A 465 -10.77 23.21 39.34
N LYS A 466 -11.14 24.46 39.04
CA LYS A 466 -12.04 25.28 39.89
C LYS A 466 -13.08 26.04 39.06
N TRP A 467 -14.26 26.27 39.64
CA TRP A 467 -15.31 27.12 39.09
C TRP A 467 -14.98 28.63 39.18
N ALA A 468 -13.87 29.05 38.56
CA ALA A 468 -13.33 30.41 38.61
C ALA A 468 -14.05 31.37 37.61
N MET A 469 -15.38 31.42 37.63
CA MET A 469 -16.20 32.24 36.73
C MET A 469 -17.07 33.28 37.45
N ARG A 470 -16.60 33.77 38.59
CA ARG A 470 -17.23 34.87 39.33
C ARG A 470 -17.23 36.13 38.46
N ASN A 471 -18.39 36.80 38.35
CA ASN A 471 -18.67 38.04 37.61
C ASN A 471 -19.14 37.94 36.13
N LYS A 472 -19.55 36.76 35.63
CA LYS A 472 -20.34 36.67 34.37
C LYS A 472 -21.82 36.44 34.65
N SER A 473 -22.70 37.04 33.84
CA SER A 473 -24.12 36.64 33.77
C SER A 473 -24.26 35.40 32.88
N PHE A 474 -25.18 34.51 33.24
CA PHE A 474 -25.50 33.29 32.48
C PHE A 474 -26.97 33.26 32.03
N GLU A 475 -27.68 34.40 32.07
CA GLU A 475 -29.12 34.47 31.79
C GLU A 475 -29.51 34.03 30.36
N GLY A 476 -28.64 34.27 29.38
CA GLY A 476 -28.79 33.84 27.99
C GLY A 476 -27.97 32.60 27.61
N CYS A 477 -27.46 31.83 28.59
CA CYS A 477 -26.65 30.65 28.29
C CYS A 477 -27.54 29.42 28.05
N THR A 478 -27.42 28.80 26.87
CA THR A 478 -28.22 27.64 26.43
C THR A 478 -27.48 26.31 26.58
N THR A 479 -26.15 26.34 26.52
CA THR A 479 -25.28 25.15 26.49
C THR A 479 -23.98 25.41 27.24
N ILE A 480 -23.58 24.48 28.10
CA ILE A 480 -22.32 24.52 28.86
C ILE A 480 -21.59 23.20 28.66
N SER A 481 -20.33 23.25 28.19
CA SER A 481 -19.42 22.09 28.20
C SER A 481 -18.14 22.39 28.97
N LEU A 482 -17.94 21.62 30.04
CA LEU A 482 -16.73 21.53 30.84
C LEU A 482 -16.12 20.10 30.80
N MET A 483 -16.38 19.33 29.74
CA MET A 483 -15.77 18.01 29.49
C MET A 483 -14.23 18.08 29.41
N GLY A 484 -13.49 17.03 29.75
CA GLY A 484 -12.02 17.04 29.71
C GLY A 484 -11.38 17.89 30.82
N ASN A 485 -12.02 17.97 31.99
CA ASN A 485 -11.58 18.76 33.14
C ASN A 485 -11.77 17.99 34.45
N LYS A 486 -11.15 18.46 35.55
CA LYS A 486 -11.23 17.80 36.86
C LYS A 486 -11.65 18.80 37.92
N LEU A 487 -12.94 19.16 37.88
CA LEU A 487 -13.50 20.16 38.79
C LEU A 487 -13.57 19.63 40.22
N ALA A 488 -12.77 20.22 41.10
CA ALA A 488 -12.73 19.93 42.54
C ALA A 488 -13.82 20.66 43.34
N GLU A 489 -14.40 21.74 42.79
CA GLU A 489 -15.47 22.51 43.44
C GLU A 489 -16.52 23.04 42.44
N LEU A 490 -17.80 22.96 42.84
CA LEU A 490 -18.95 23.58 42.16
C LEU A 490 -19.56 24.69 43.03
N PRO A 491 -20.20 25.71 42.43
CA PRO A 491 -20.88 26.77 43.19
C PRO A 491 -22.13 26.22 43.89
N GLU A 492 -22.48 26.76 45.06
CA GLU A 492 -23.68 26.31 45.80
C GLU A 492 -24.96 26.40 44.96
N GLY A 493 -25.10 27.43 44.14
CA GLY A 493 -26.22 27.63 43.23
C GLY A 493 -25.79 28.40 41.98
N LEU A 494 -26.36 28.04 40.84
CA LEU A 494 -26.09 28.67 39.55
C LEU A 494 -27.42 29.05 38.87
N VAL A 495 -27.48 30.25 38.31
CA VAL A 495 -28.69 30.80 37.66
C VAL A 495 -28.47 30.84 36.15
N CYS A 496 -28.86 29.76 35.47
CA CYS A 496 -28.84 29.61 34.02
C CYS A 496 -30.25 29.19 33.53
N PRO A 497 -31.23 30.11 33.52
CA PRO A 497 -32.63 29.76 33.33
C PRO A 497 -32.96 29.24 31.92
N GLN A 498 -32.09 29.47 30.94
CA GLN A 498 -32.24 29.01 29.54
C GLN A 498 -31.38 27.78 29.20
N LEU A 499 -30.66 27.22 30.18
CA LEU A 499 -29.71 26.12 29.95
C LEU A 499 -30.44 24.83 29.60
N LYS A 500 -30.14 24.29 28.41
CA LYS A 500 -30.63 23.00 27.90
C LYS A 500 -29.62 21.88 27.98
N VAL A 501 -28.35 22.16 27.67
CA VAL A 501 -27.30 21.15 27.56
C VAL A 501 -26.19 21.44 28.57
N LEU A 502 -25.89 20.49 29.44
CA LEU A 502 -24.83 20.60 30.45
C LEU A 502 -23.95 19.34 30.45
N LEU A 503 -22.67 19.52 30.13
CA LEU A 503 -21.65 18.46 30.12
C LEU A 503 -20.59 18.78 31.17
N LEU A 504 -20.39 17.91 32.17
CA LEU A 504 -19.43 18.09 33.26
C LEU A 504 -18.59 16.83 33.49
N GLU A 505 -17.28 17.03 33.64
CA GLU A 505 -16.36 16.05 34.23
C GLU A 505 -15.89 16.60 35.58
N LEU A 506 -16.01 15.78 36.63
CA LEU A 506 -15.80 16.15 38.04
C LEU A 506 -14.70 15.29 38.64
N GLU A 507 -14.05 15.76 39.71
CA GLU A 507 -13.08 14.94 40.44
C GLU A 507 -13.76 13.76 41.20
N ASP A 508 -13.10 12.60 41.27
CA ASP A 508 -13.64 11.36 41.88
C ASP A 508 -14.06 11.59 43.34
N GLY A 509 -15.29 11.18 43.67
CA GLY A 509 -15.88 11.33 45.00
C GLY A 509 -16.42 12.74 45.34
N MET A 510 -16.45 13.68 44.39
CA MET A 510 -16.98 15.03 44.64
C MET A 510 -18.53 15.06 44.70
N ASN A 511 -19.07 15.78 45.68
CA ASN A 511 -20.52 15.92 45.90
C ASN A 511 -21.08 17.19 45.24
N VAL A 512 -22.07 17.04 44.37
CA VAL A 512 -22.73 18.19 43.72
C VAL A 512 -23.63 18.93 44.73
N PRO A 513 -23.51 20.27 44.89
CA PRO A 513 -24.34 21.02 45.84
C PRO A 513 -25.84 20.94 45.55
N GLU A 514 -26.67 20.77 46.57
CA GLU A 514 -28.12 20.52 46.42
C GLU A 514 -28.86 21.63 45.64
N ARG A 515 -28.37 22.88 45.73
CA ARG A 515 -28.95 24.05 45.06
C ARG A 515 -28.35 24.33 43.68
N PHE A 516 -27.32 23.60 43.24
CA PHE A 516 -26.61 23.86 41.99
C PHE A 516 -27.59 23.93 40.80
N PHE A 517 -28.48 22.93 40.70
CA PHE A 517 -29.48 22.81 39.63
C PHE A 517 -30.76 23.64 39.81
N GLU A 518 -30.97 24.35 40.93
CA GLU A 518 -32.26 25.02 41.21
C GLU A 518 -32.62 26.14 40.22
N GLY A 519 -31.59 26.79 39.67
CA GLY A 519 -31.73 27.84 38.65
C GLY A 519 -31.73 27.34 37.20
N MET A 520 -31.73 26.03 36.96
CA MET A 520 -31.49 25.41 35.63
C MET A 520 -32.59 24.40 35.27
N LYS A 521 -33.85 24.86 35.21
CA LYS A 521 -35.04 24.00 35.07
C LYS A 521 -35.35 23.54 33.64
N GLU A 522 -34.67 24.11 32.65
CA GLU A 522 -34.87 23.84 31.23
C GLU A 522 -33.89 22.80 30.67
N ILE A 523 -33.08 22.15 31.53
CA ILE A 523 -32.09 21.15 31.09
C ILE A 523 -32.80 19.95 30.43
N GLU A 524 -32.38 19.65 29.20
CA GLU A 524 -32.84 18.55 28.36
C GLU A 524 -31.75 17.46 28.19
N VAL A 525 -30.47 17.83 28.18
CA VAL A 525 -29.31 16.93 28.18
C VAL A 525 -28.42 17.22 29.38
N LEU A 526 -28.12 16.17 30.14
CA LEU A 526 -27.13 16.19 31.20
C LEU A 526 -26.15 15.02 31.01
N SER A 527 -24.86 15.32 30.90
CA SER A 527 -23.79 14.31 30.92
C SER A 527 -22.87 14.60 32.10
N LEU A 528 -22.74 13.63 32.99
CA LEU A 528 -21.87 13.66 34.17
C LEU A 528 -20.99 12.40 34.18
N GLU A 529 -19.72 12.55 34.57
CA GLU A 529 -18.82 11.39 34.76
C GLU A 529 -18.63 11.01 36.24
N GLU A 530 -18.99 11.85 37.21
CA GLU A 530 -18.98 11.50 38.64
C GLU A 530 -20.04 12.28 39.43
N GLY A 531 -20.42 11.77 40.62
CA GLY A 531 -21.21 12.48 41.63
C GLY A 531 -22.51 11.79 42.08
N ASP A 532 -23.01 12.19 43.27
CA ASP A 532 -24.32 11.79 43.79
C ASP A 532 -25.47 12.40 42.95
N LEU A 533 -26.64 11.76 42.94
CA LEU A 533 -27.75 11.97 41.99
C LEU A 533 -29.08 12.42 42.62
N ILE A 534 -29.16 12.61 43.94
CA ILE A 534 -30.42 12.94 44.68
C ILE A 534 -31.16 14.17 44.11
N TRP A 535 -30.46 15.09 43.46
CA TRP A 535 -31.03 16.31 42.87
C TRP A 535 -31.79 16.08 41.54
N LEU A 536 -31.68 14.90 40.90
CA LEU A 536 -32.29 14.63 39.58
C LEU A 536 -33.78 14.92 39.50
N ARG A 537 -34.54 14.71 40.59
CA ARG A 537 -35.98 15.05 40.69
C ARG A 537 -36.32 16.50 40.33
N LYS A 538 -35.35 17.42 40.41
CA LYS A 538 -35.54 18.84 40.05
C LYS A 538 -35.58 19.06 38.52
N LEU A 539 -35.06 18.14 37.70
CA LEU A 539 -34.87 18.28 36.25
C LEU A 539 -35.98 17.62 35.42
N GLN A 540 -37.23 18.09 35.61
CA GLN A 540 -38.43 17.46 35.03
C GLN A 540 -38.53 17.51 33.49
N ARG A 541 -37.65 18.23 32.79
CA ARG A 541 -37.55 18.27 31.33
C ARG A 541 -36.44 17.40 30.73
N LEU A 542 -35.69 16.68 31.57
CA LEU A 542 -34.53 15.93 31.13
C LEU A 542 -34.94 14.81 30.14
N LYS A 543 -34.41 14.88 28.92
CA LYS A 543 -34.62 13.92 27.83
C LYS A 543 -33.48 12.90 27.76
N ILE A 544 -32.27 13.32 28.10
CA ILE A 544 -31.05 12.51 27.96
C ILE A 544 -30.23 12.65 29.24
N LEU A 545 -29.99 11.52 29.90
CA LEU A 545 -29.14 11.41 31.07
C LEU A 545 -27.97 10.48 30.75
N GLY A 546 -26.78 11.06 30.60
CA GLY A 546 -25.51 10.36 30.52
C GLY A 546 -24.82 10.35 31.88
N LEU A 547 -24.54 9.16 32.39
CA LEU A 547 -23.80 8.88 33.61
C LEU A 547 -22.63 7.95 33.25
N MET A 548 -21.90 8.29 32.18
CA MET A 548 -20.87 7.41 31.65
C MET A 548 -19.66 7.36 32.60
N SER A 549 -19.14 6.17 32.85
CA SER A 549 -17.99 5.91 33.70
C SER A 549 -18.11 6.29 35.19
N CYS A 550 -19.27 6.71 35.71
CA CYS A 550 -19.43 7.08 37.12
C CYS A 550 -19.06 5.93 38.08
N LEU A 551 -17.87 6.02 38.69
CA LEU A 551 -17.37 5.02 39.62
C LEU A 551 -17.95 5.20 41.02
N SER A 552 -18.45 6.38 41.37
CA SER A 552 -19.09 6.67 42.67
C SER A 552 -20.47 6.01 42.88
N ILE A 553 -21.22 5.70 41.82
CA ILE A 553 -22.62 5.24 41.92
C ILE A 553 -22.71 3.74 42.26
N GLU A 554 -23.19 3.42 43.46
CA GLU A 554 -23.55 2.04 43.85
C GLU A 554 -25.04 1.68 43.61
N GLU A 555 -25.92 2.68 43.56
CA GLU A 555 -27.38 2.53 43.42
C GLU A 555 -27.96 3.68 42.60
N LEU A 556 -28.85 3.37 41.63
CA LEU A 556 -29.63 4.43 40.95
C LEU A 556 -30.75 4.94 41.87
N PRO A 557 -30.95 6.27 42.03
CA PRO A 557 -32.04 6.81 42.84
C PRO A 557 -33.41 6.51 42.20
N ASP A 558 -34.41 6.20 43.04
CA ASP A 558 -35.77 5.87 42.60
C ASP A 558 -36.42 7.04 41.83
N GLU A 559 -36.02 8.26 42.19
CA GLU A 559 -36.34 9.55 41.58
C GLU A 559 -36.10 9.62 40.07
N ILE A 560 -35.18 8.83 39.50
CA ILE A 560 -35.03 8.75 38.03
C ILE A 560 -36.36 8.32 37.39
N GLY A 561 -37.11 7.43 38.05
CA GLY A 561 -38.44 7.00 37.59
C GLY A 561 -39.51 8.09 37.58
N GLU A 562 -39.24 9.28 38.11
CA GLU A 562 -40.13 10.46 38.00
C GLU A 562 -39.88 11.28 36.72
N LEU A 563 -38.77 11.04 36.00
CA LEU A 563 -38.37 11.77 34.80
C LEU A 563 -39.19 11.34 33.57
N LYS A 564 -40.42 11.86 33.47
CA LYS A 564 -41.41 11.47 32.45
C LYS A 564 -41.01 11.79 31.01
N GLU A 565 -40.10 12.74 30.81
CA GLU A 565 -39.59 13.16 29.50
C GLU A 565 -38.31 12.41 29.08
N LEU A 566 -37.79 11.50 29.92
CA LEU A 566 -36.54 10.80 29.65
C LEU A 566 -36.69 9.81 28.48
N ARG A 567 -35.86 10.01 27.45
CA ARG A 567 -35.78 9.25 26.20
C ARG A 567 -34.51 8.39 26.11
N LEU A 568 -33.41 8.82 26.73
CA LEU A 568 -32.16 8.07 26.81
C LEU A 568 -31.58 8.05 28.22
N LEU A 569 -31.21 6.86 28.69
CA LEU A 569 -30.45 6.64 29.93
C LEU A 569 -29.19 5.85 29.62
N ASP A 570 -28.01 6.46 29.84
CA ASP A 570 -26.71 5.81 29.72
C ASP A 570 -26.03 5.74 31.09
N VAL A 571 -25.68 4.53 31.52
CA VAL A 571 -24.91 4.19 32.73
C VAL A 571 -23.74 3.26 32.38
N THR A 572 -23.27 3.33 31.13
CA THR A 572 -22.14 2.54 30.62
C THR A 572 -20.86 2.94 31.34
N GLY A 573 -20.16 1.97 31.93
CA GLY A 573 -18.93 2.21 32.70
C GLY A 573 -19.13 2.39 34.21
N CYS A 574 -20.36 2.45 34.73
CA CYS A 574 -20.64 2.51 36.18
C CYS A 574 -20.30 1.19 36.91
N GLN A 575 -19.02 0.85 37.03
CA GLN A 575 -18.53 -0.46 37.48
C GLN A 575 -18.90 -0.82 38.93
N ARG A 576 -19.28 0.18 39.77
CA ARG A 576 -19.73 -0.04 41.15
C ARG A 576 -21.25 -0.22 41.27
N LEU A 577 -22.03 -0.12 40.18
CA LEU A 577 -23.49 -0.16 40.23
C LEU A 577 -24.02 -1.55 40.64
N ARG A 578 -24.52 -1.65 41.89
CA ARG A 578 -25.05 -2.88 42.51
C ARG A 578 -26.57 -2.96 42.49
N ARG A 579 -27.26 -1.81 42.53
CA ARG A 579 -28.73 -1.76 42.57
C ARG A 579 -29.34 -0.82 41.53
N ILE A 580 -30.34 -1.31 40.81
CA ILE A 580 -31.30 -0.51 40.04
C ILE A 580 -32.66 -0.81 40.69
N PRO A 581 -33.35 0.16 41.33
CA PRO A 581 -34.61 -0.08 42.01
C PRO A 581 -35.67 -0.79 41.15
N VAL A 582 -36.41 -1.71 41.76
CA VAL A 582 -37.48 -2.47 41.10
C VAL A 582 -38.57 -1.56 40.52
N ASN A 583 -39.02 -1.84 39.30
CA ASN A 583 -39.97 -1.04 38.50
C ASN A 583 -39.46 0.33 38.04
N LEU A 584 -38.23 0.76 38.36
CA LEU A 584 -37.70 2.07 37.95
C LEU A 584 -37.71 2.21 36.42
N ILE A 585 -37.15 1.23 35.71
CA ILE A 585 -37.08 1.24 34.25
C ILE A 585 -38.50 1.24 33.67
N GLY A 586 -39.38 0.42 34.26
CA GLY A 586 -40.78 0.34 33.85
C GLY A 586 -41.60 1.63 34.00
N ARG A 587 -41.16 2.62 34.79
CA ARG A 587 -41.83 3.93 34.92
C ARG A 587 -41.46 4.92 33.79
N LEU A 588 -40.34 4.72 33.09
CA LEU A 588 -39.80 5.63 32.07
C LEU A 588 -40.52 5.49 30.71
N LYS A 589 -41.79 5.90 30.63
CA LYS A 589 -42.66 5.58 29.47
C LYS A 589 -42.26 6.15 28.11
N LYS A 590 -41.37 7.14 28.05
CA LYS A 590 -40.80 7.71 26.81
C LYS A 590 -39.41 7.17 26.45
N LEU A 591 -38.89 6.18 27.20
CA LEU A 591 -37.54 5.65 27.00
C LEU A 591 -37.41 4.94 25.64
N GLU A 592 -36.53 5.47 24.80
CA GLU A 592 -36.14 4.92 23.49
C GLU A 592 -34.84 4.14 23.58
N GLU A 593 -33.86 4.60 24.36
CA GLU A 593 -32.54 4.00 24.44
C GLU A 593 -32.09 3.77 25.90
N LEU A 594 -31.67 2.54 26.23
CA LEU A 594 -31.16 2.16 27.55
C LEU A 594 -29.79 1.50 27.40
N LEU A 595 -28.75 2.18 27.86
CA LEU A 595 -27.36 1.81 27.67
C LEU A 595 -26.74 1.55 29.05
N ILE A 596 -26.78 0.30 29.50
CA ILE A 596 -26.15 -0.13 30.76
C ILE A 596 -24.72 -0.62 30.50
N GLY A 597 -24.44 -1.08 29.28
CA GLY A 597 -23.14 -1.64 28.91
C GLY A 597 -22.84 -2.97 29.61
N HIS A 598 -21.63 -3.48 29.36
CA HIS A 598 -21.27 -4.87 29.72
C HIS A 598 -20.51 -5.03 31.06
N LEU A 599 -20.09 -3.91 31.67
CA LEU A 599 -19.35 -3.90 32.94
C LEU A 599 -20.16 -3.36 34.13
N SER A 600 -21.15 -2.49 33.89
CA SER A 600 -21.78 -1.69 34.95
C SER A 600 -22.66 -2.52 35.89
N PHE A 601 -23.71 -3.16 35.37
CA PHE A 601 -24.71 -3.82 36.21
C PHE A 601 -24.74 -5.35 36.02
N LYS A 602 -24.89 -6.05 37.15
CA LYS A 602 -24.97 -7.53 37.22
C LYS A 602 -26.10 -8.02 38.14
N GLY A 603 -26.90 -7.09 38.70
CA GLY A 603 -27.83 -7.36 39.80
C GLY A 603 -29.25 -7.74 39.40
N TRP A 604 -29.52 -8.04 38.12
CA TRP A 604 -30.86 -8.32 37.58
C TRP A 604 -31.64 -9.33 38.43
N ASP A 605 -32.89 -8.98 38.75
CA ASP A 605 -33.74 -9.81 39.58
C ASP A 605 -34.28 -11.04 38.84
N VAL A 606 -34.56 -12.12 39.59
CA VAL A 606 -35.06 -13.40 39.07
C VAL A 606 -36.54 -13.51 39.40
N VAL A 607 -37.39 -13.27 38.40
CA VAL A 607 -38.86 -13.23 38.54
C VAL A 607 -39.38 -14.54 39.16
N GLY A 608 -40.05 -14.42 40.32
CA GLY A 608 -40.63 -15.54 41.05
C GLY A 608 -39.67 -16.28 41.99
N CYS A 609 -38.53 -15.68 42.34
CA CYS A 609 -37.58 -16.24 43.30
C CYS A 609 -37.40 -15.32 44.52
N ASP A 610 -37.79 -15.78 45.72
CA ASP A 610 -37.71 -14.98 46.95
C ASP A 610 -36.27 -14.70 47.42
N SER A 611 -35.26 -15.38 46.86
CA SER A 611 -33.88 -15.37 47.37
C SER A 611 -33.09 -14.08 47.13
N THR A 612 -33.53 -13.24 46.17
CA THR A 612 -32.95 -11.93 45.86
C THR A 612 -33.63 -10.78 46.62
N GLY A 613 -34.74 -11.05 47.32
CA GLY A 613 -35.55 -10.06 48.02
C GLY A 613 -36.41 -9.16 47.12
N GLY A 614 -36.38 -9.34 45.79
CA GLY A 614 -37.23 -8.57 44.84
C GLY A 614 -36.96 -7.07 44.78
N MET A 615 -35.77 -6.62 45.22
CA MET A 615 -35.43 -5.19 45.35
C MET A 615 -34.79 -4.57 44.10
N ASN A 616 -34.38 -5.40 43.14
CA ASN A 616 -33.69 -4.97 41.91
C ASN A 616 -34.63 -5.01 40.71
N ALA A 617 -34.27 -4.25 39.67
CA ALA A 617 -34.99 -4.26 38.40
C ALA A 617 -34.91 -5.63 37.72
N SER A 618 -35.98 -5.99 37.02
CA SER A 618 -36.10 -7.24 36.26
C SER A 618 -36.27 -6.96 34.77
N LEU A 619 -35.85 -7.89 33.91
CA LEU A 619 -35.92 -7.70 32.45
C LEU A 619 -37.35 -7.50 31.94
N THR A 620 -38.38 -7.98 32.65
CA THR A 620 -39.80 -7.80 32.27
C THR A 620 -40.23 -6.34 32.23
N GLU A 621 -39.54 -5.44 32.93
CA GLU A 621 -39.85 -4.00 32.92
C GLU A 621 -39.73 -3.39 31.53
N LEU A 622 -38.80 -3.90 30.71
CA LEU A 622 -38.59 -3.48 29.32
C LEU A 622 -39.86 -3.67 28.48
N ASN A 623 -40.67 -4.70 28.77
CA ASN A 623 -41.91 -4.99 28.03
C ASN A 623 -43.01 -3.97 28.27
N SER A 624 -42.84 -3.08 29.26
CA SER A 624 -43.76 -1.99 29.55
C SER A 624 -43.42 -0.68 28.82
N LEU A 625 -42.38 -0.69 27.98
CA LEU A 625 -41.89 0.45 27.19
C LEU A 625 -42.34 0.29 25.73
N SER A 626 -43.09 1.28 25.22
CA SER A 626 -43.69 1.23 23.87
C SER A 626 -42.82 1.86 22.77
N GLN A 627 -41.88 2.74 23.13
CA GLN A 627 -41.01 3.45 22.19
C GLN A 627 -39.57 2.88 22.14
N PHE A 628 -39.31 1.81 22.90
CA PHE A 628 -37.97 1.29 23.17
C PHE A 628 -37.29 0.70 21.92
N ALA A 629 -36.19 1.30 21.49
CA ALA A 629 -35.54 1.08 20.20
C ALA A 629 -34.08 0.61 20.28
N VAL A 630 -33.32 0.99 21.33
CA VAL A 630 -31.91 0.59 21.51
C VAL A 630 -31.65 0.06 22.92
N LEU A 631 -30.96 -1.07 23.02
CA LEU A 631 -30.59 -1.70 24.30
C LEU A 631 -29.12 -2.10 24.35
N SER A 632 -28.42 -1.78 25.44
CA SER A 632 -27.17 -2.48 25.79
C SER A 632 -27.15 -2.87 27.24
N LEU A 633 -26.86 -4.14 27.52
CA LEU A 633 -26.71 -4.65 28.88
C LEU A 633 -25.94 -5.97 28.90
N ARG A 634 -25.55 -6.38 30.10
CA ARG A 634 -25.12 -7.74 30.40
C ARG A 634 -26.15 -8.47 31.25
N ILE A 635 -26.46 -9.71 30.88
CA ILE A 635 -27.27 -10.66 31.63
C ILE A 635 -26.31 -11.75 32.14
N PRO A 636 -25.82 -11.69 33.40
CA PRO A 636 -24.78 -12.60 33.88
C PRO A 636 -25.27 -14.02 34.15
N LYS A 637 -26.60 -14.23 34.23
CA LYS A 637 -27.27 -15.47 34.61
C LYS A 637 -28.51 -15.68 33.75
N VAL A 638 -28.72 -16.89 33.22
CA VAL A 638 -29.86 -17.18 32.33
C VAL A 638 -31.18 -17.17 33.11
N GLU A 639 -31.14 -17.43 34.41
CA GLU A 639 -32.28 -17.36 35.32
C GLU A 639 -32.89 -15.95 35.41
N CYS A 640 -32.12 -14.90 35.12
CA CYS A 640 -32.63 -13.53 35.03
C CYS A 640 -33.56 -13.31 33.80
N ILE A 641 -33.59 -14.25 32.84
CA ILE A 641 -34.48 -14.21 31.67
C ILE A 641 -35.71 -15.09 31.93
N PRO A 642 -36.92 -14.50 32.07
CA PRO A 642 -38.14 -15.28 32.22
C PRO A 642 -38.41 -16.19 31.01
N ARG A 643 -39.00 -17.38 31.24
CA ARG A 643 -39.27 -18.41 30.21
C ARG A 643 -40.17 -17.99 29.05
N ASP A 644 -40.95 -16.94 29.24
CA ASP A 644 -41.88 -16.36 28.27
C ASP A 644 -41.55 -14.88 27.99
N PHE A 645 -40.33 -14.45 28.30
CA PHE A 645 -39.86 -13.12 27.99
C PHE A 645 -39.65 -12.95 26.48
N VAL A 646 -40.16 -11.84 25.94
CA VAL A 646 -39.99 -11.42 24.56
C VAL A 646 -39.63 -9.95 24.59
N PHE A 647 -38.54 -9.56 23.93
CA PHE A 647 -38.15 -8.15 23.84
C PHE A 647 -39.24 -7.32 23.13
N PRO A 648 -39.36 -6.01 23.45
CA PRO A 648 -40.29 -5.13 22.76
C PRO A 648 -40.13 -5.17 21.24
N VAL A 649 -41.24 -5.30 20.50
CA VAL A 649 -41.25 -5.36 19.03
C VAL A 649 -40.70 -4.07 18.39
N SER A 650 -40.72 -2.96 19.14
CA SER A 650 -40.09 -1.69 18.80
C SER A 650 -38.55 -1.76 18.73
N LEU A 651 -37.91 -2.74 19.37
CA LEU A 651 -36.45 -2.84 19.48
C LEU A 651 -35.82 -2.97 18.08
N ARG A 652 -34.87 -2.08 17.80
CA ARG A 652 -34.20 -1.96 16.49
C ARG A 652 -32.76 -2.43 16.54
N LYS A 653 -32.05 -2.10 17.61
CA LYS A 653 -30.63 -2.37 17.79
C LYS A 653 -30.40 -2.85 19.22
N TYR A 654 -29.50 -3.81 19.41
CA TYR A 654 -29.09 -4.21 20.75
C TYR A 654 -27.64 -4.71 20.78
N ASP A 655 -27.01 -4.59 21.94
CA ASP A 655 -25.69 -5.16 22.25
C ASP A 655 -25.79 -5.89 23.59
N ILE A 656 -26.11 -7.20 23.51
CA ILE A 656 -26.46 -8.03 24.67
C ILE A 656 -25.34 -9.02 24.95
N ILE A 657 -24.83 -9.00 26.18
CA ILE A 657 -23.82 -9.95 26.67
C ILE A 657 -24.45 -10.93 27.66
N LEU A 658 -24.46 -12.21 27.32
CA LEU A 658 -24.92 -13.29 28.19
C LEU A 658 -23.72 -13.94 28.88
N GLY A 659 -23.72 -13.96 30.22
CA GLY A 659 -22.71 -14.61 31.04
C GLY A 659 -21.48 -13.75 31.37
N ASN A 660 -20.30 -14.36 31.23
CA ASN A 660 -19.02 -13.74 31.59
C ASN A 660 -18.19 -13.42 30.34
N ALA A 661 -18.23 -12.15 29.91
CA ALA A 661 -17.34 -11.66 28.87
C ALA A 661 -15.96 -11.24 29.42
N PHE A 662 -14.92 -11.60 28.67
CA PHE A 662 -13.55 -11.08 28.82
C PHE A 662 -13.12 -10.44 27.49
N GLY A 663 -12.67 -9.18 27.53
CA GLY A 663 -12.01 -8.52 26.40
C GLY A 663 -12.91 -7.81 25.37
N TYR A 664 -13.92 -7.06 25.83
CA TYR A 664 -14.72 -6.16 24.97
C TYR A 664 -14.46 -4.70 25.33
N GLY A 665 -14.51 -3.81 24.34
CA GLY A 665 -14.31 -2.37 24.50
C GLY A 665 -15.50 -1.68 25.19
N TYR A 666 -15.27 -0.50 25.76
CA TYR A 666 -16.25 0.24 26.57
C TYR A 666 -17.47 0.75 25.80
N TYR A 667 -17.40 0.83 24.47
CA TYR A 667 -18.41 1.49 23.63
C TYR A 667 -19.48 0.54 23.08
N LEU A 668 -20.68 1.10 22.89
CA LEU A 668 -21.78 0.47 22.17
C LEU A 668 -21.35 0.12 20.74
N SER A 669 -21.63 -1.09 20.26
CA SER A 669 -21.43 -1.37 18.83
C SER A 669 -22.32 -0.50 17.93
N THR A 670 -21.87 -0.18 16.72
CA THR A 670 -22.78 0.17 15.63
C THR A 670 -23.71 -0.98 15.23
N SER A 671 -23.22 -2.23 15.24
CA SER A 671 -23.99 -3.43 14.86
C SER A 671 -24.95 -3.91 15.94
N THR A 672 -26.00 -4.63 15.55
CA THR A 672 -26.80 -5.43 16.50
C THR A 672 -26.02 -6.70 16.85
N ARG A 673 -25.59 -6.84 18.11
CA ARG A 673 -24.72 -7.93 18.58
C ARG A 673 -25.36 -8.78 19.67
N LEU A 674 -25.07 -10.08 19.60
CA LEU A 674 -25.29 -11.02 20.69
C LEU A 674 -23.97 -11.73 21.04
N TYR A 675 -23.48 -11.51 22.27
CA TYR A 675 -22.37 -12.28 22.85
C TYR A 675 -22.92 -13.31 23.83
N TRP A 676 -22.50 -14.57 23.69
CA TRP A 676 -22.93 -15.67 24.54
C TRP A 676 -21.71 -16.41 25.12
N ALA A 677 -21.55 -16.35 26.44
CA ALA A 677 -20.63 -17.19 27.20
C ALA A 677 -21.31 -17.75 28.46
N VAL A 678 -22.27 -18.66 28.26
CA VAL A 678 -23.01 -19.36 29.33
C VAL A 678 -23.19 -20.83 28.94
N THR A 679 -22.90 -21.73 29.88
CA THR A 679 -22.92 -23.19 29.67
C THR A 679 -24.31 -23.83 29.57
N SER A 680 -25.40 -23.07 29.68
CA SER A 680 -26.77 -23.61 29.57
C SER A 680 -27.79 -22.53 29.23
N LEU A 681 -27.92 -22.20 27.94
CA LEU A 681 -29.08 -21.44 27.45
C LEU A 681 -30.14 -22.42 26.94
N ASN A 682 -31.40 -22.25 27.35
CA ASN A 682 -32.47 -23.08 26.80
C ASN A 682 -32.82 -22.60 25.38
N ALA A 683 -33.15 -23.54 24.48
CA ALA A 683 -33.37 -23.24 23.06
C ALA A 683 -34.48 -22.20 22.82
N LYS A 684 -35.57 -22.22 23.60
CA LYS A 684 -36.68 -21.26 23.47
C LYS A 684 -36.24 -19.82 23.79
N THR A 685 -35.45 -19.63 24.85
CA THR A 685 -34.86 -18.33 25.19
C THR A 685 -33.81 -17.90 24.18
N PHE A 686 -33.01 -18.83 23.66
CA PHE A 686 -32.09 -18.55 22.56
C PHE A 686 -32.86 -18.06 21.31
N GLU A 687 -33.96 -18.72 20.94
CA GLU A 687 -34.81 -18.29 19.83
C GLU A 687 -35.42 -16.90 20.04
N GLN A 688 -35.84 -16.57 21.27
CA GLN A 688 -36.39 -15.26 21.63
C GLN A 688 -35.36 -14.11 21.54
N LEU A 689 -34.06 -14.41 21.63
CA LEU A 689 -32.98 -13.45 21.42
C LEU A 689 -32.71 -13.18 19.92
N PHE A 690 -33.06 -14.11 19.03
CA PHE A 690 -32.84 -14.03 17.59
C PHE A 690 -33.91 -13.21 16.86
N LEU A 691 -34.01 -11.92 17.22
CA LEU A 691 -34.83 -10.94 16.51
C LEU A 691 -34.36 -10.77 15.05
N HIS A 692 -35.26 -10.33 14.17
CA HIS A 692 -35.07 -10.13 12.71
C HIS A 692 -33.94 -9.16 12.28
N LYS A 693 -33.07 -8.70 13.17
CA LYS A 693 -32.08 -7.61 12.94
C LYS A 693 -30.69 -7.92 13.50
N LEU A 694 -30.42 -9.16 13.90
CA LEU A 694 -29.13 -9.57 14.44
C LEU A 694 -28.06 -9.56 13.35
N GLU A 695 -26.95 -8.86 13.60
CA GLU A 695 -25.88 -8.65 12.61
C GLU A 695 -24.58 -9.38 12.97
N SER A 696 -24.22 -9.47 14.25
CA SER A 696 -23.03 -10.22 14.70
C SER A 696 -23.35 -11.12 15.89
N VAL A 697 -22.92 -12.38 15.80
CA VAL A 697 -23.07 -13.39 16.86
C VAL A 697 -21.69 -13.88 17.26
N VAL A 698 -21.41 -13.81 18.56
CA VAL A 698 -20.19 -14.37 19.15
C VAL A 698 -20.57 -15.36 20.24
N VAL A 699 -20.19 -16.63 20.09
CA VAL A 699 -20.42 -17.69 21.07
C VAL A 699 -19.07 -18.18 21.60
N ARG A 700 -18.89 -18.18 22.92
CA ARG A 700 -17.72 -18.75 23.62
C ARG A 700 -18.17 -19.77 24.66
N GLY A 701 -18.17 -21.05 24.30
CA GLY A 701 -18.76 -22.12 25.10
C GLY A 701 -20.28 -22.14 25.03
N CYS A 702 -20.84 -23.09 24.29
CA CYS A 702 -22.29 -23.26 24.09
C CYS A 702 -22.97 -24.19 25.12
N GLY A 703 -22.21 -24.92 25.93
CA GLY A 703 -22.76 -25.97 26.78
C GLY A 703 -23.23 -27.19 25.97
N ASP A 704 -24.34 -27.80 26.38
CA ASP A 704 -24.94 -28.99 25.74
C ASP A 704 -25.69 -28.69 24.42
N VAL A 705 -25.24 -27.70 23.65
CA VAL A 705 -25.92 -27.23 22.43
C VAL A 705 -25.28 -27.84 21.20
N PHE A 706 -25.97 -28.84 20.63
CA PHE A 706 -25.51 -29.63 19.48
C PHE A 706 -25.70 -28.91 18.13
N THR A 707 -26.74 -28.09 17.99
CA THR A 707 -27.05 -27.32 16.76
C THR A 707 -27.24 -25.86 17.13
N LEU A 708 -26.41 -24.94 16.60
CA LEU A 708 -26.49 -23.53 17.00
C LEU A 708 -27.66 -22.80 16.32
N PHE A 709 -27.81 -22.91 15.00
CA PHE A 709 -28.87 -22.26 14.25
C PHE A 709 -29.84 -23.30 13.66
N PRO A 710 -30.85 -23.78 14.43
CA PRO A 710 -31.86 -24.70 13.93
C PRO A 710 -32.72 -24.08 12.83
N ALA A 711 -33.32 -24.89 11.95
CA ALA A 711 -34.02 -24.42 10.76
C ALA A 711 -35.12 -23.36 11.01
N ARG A 712 -35.77 -23.40 12.18
CA ARG A 712 -36.77 -22.41 12.61
C ARG A 712 -36.24 -20.97 12.77
N LEU A 713 -34.92 -20.77 12.87
CA LEU A 713 -34.29 -19.44 12.93
C LEU A 713 -33.99 -18.82 11.55
N ARG A 714 -34.36 -19.46 10.44
CA ARG A 714 -34.11 -19.01 9.06
C ARG A 714 -34.42 -17.52 8.81
N GLN A 715 -35.47 -16.97 9.43
CA GLN A 715 -35.84 -15.56 9.27
C GLN A 715 -34.91 -14.58 10.01
N GLY A 716 -34.27 -15.00 11.12
CA GLY A 716 -33.30 -14.19 11.86
C GLY A 716 -31.92 -14.11 11.19
N LEU A 717 -31.56 -15.12 10.39
CA LEU A 717 -30.26 -15.22 9.71
C LEU A 717 -30.10 -14.27 8.49
N LYS A 718 -31.16 -13.57 8.05
CA LYS A 718 -31.14 -12.74 6.82
C LYS A 718 -30.19 -11.53 6.91
N ASN A 719 -30.03 -10.95 8.10
CA ASN A 719 -29.21 -9.76 8.35
C ASN A 719 -27.83 -10.06 8.97
N LEU A 720 -27.51 -11.35 9.18
CA LEU A 720 -26.30 -11.78 9.84
C LEU A 720 -25.06 -11.51 8.96
N LYS A 721 -24.16 -10.67 9.46
CA LYS A 721 -22.89 -10.26 8.83
C LYS A 721 -21.70 -11.04 9.39
N GLU A 722 -21.68 -11.32 10.69
CA GLU A 722 -20.55 -11.96 11.34
C GLU A 722 -20.98 -13.09 12.28
N VAL A 723 -20.27 -14.22 12.21
CA VAL A 723 -20.41 -15.33 13.15
C VAL A 723 -19.04 -15.75 13.65
N VAL A 724 -18.84 -15.67 14.97
CA VAL A 724 -17.65 -16.15 15.67
C VAL A 724 -18.07 -17.20 16.69
N ILE A 725 -17.60 -18.44 16.55
CA ILE A 725 -17.87 -19.53 17.49
C ILE A 725 -16.53 -20.05 18.00
N ASP A 726 -16.36 -20.08 19.31
CA ASP A 726 -15.12 -20.47 19.96
C ASP A 726 -15.37 -21.40 21.16
N ASN A 727 -14.51 -22.41 21.32
CA ASN A 727 -14.44 -23.26 22.52
C ASN A 727 -15.80 -23.91 22.89
N CYS A 728 -16.49 -24.46 21.90
CA CYS A 728 -17.81 -25.09 22.07
C CYS A 728 -17.69 -26.61 21.91
N GLU A 729 -17.57 -27.31 23.04
CA GLU A 729 -17.19 -28.72 23.08
C GLU A 729 -18.26 -29.67 22.53
N SER A 730 -19.55 -29.40 22.74
CA SER A 730 -20.67 -30.28 22.32
C SER A 730 -21.28 -29.95 20.96
N LEU A 731 -20.79 -28.92 20.27
CA LEU A 731 -21.41 -28.41 19.04
C LEU A 731 -21.11 -29.33 17.85
N GLU A 732 -22.12 -30.02 17.33
CA GLU A 732 -22.01 -30.90 16.16
C GLU A 732 -22.28 -30.16 14.84
N GLU A 733 -23.14 -29.14 14.87
CA GLU A 733 -23.74 -28.51 13.69
C GLU A 733 -23.84 -26.98 13.87
N VAL A 734 -23.33 -26.18 12.92
CA VAL A 734 -23.51 -24.71 12.99
C VAL A 734 -24.88 -24.28 12.46
N PHE A 735 -25.16 -24.55 11.18
CA PHE A 735 -26.40 -24.15 10.50
C PHE A 735 -27.22 -25.36 10.07
N GLU A 736 -28.47 -25.44 10.53
CA GLU A 736 -29.47 -26.37 10.01
C GLU A 736 -30.41 -25.64 9.03
N LEU A 737 -30.42 -26.13 7.80
CA LEU A 737 -30.91 -25.45 6.62
C LEU A 737 -32.12 -26.23 6.11
N GLY A 738 -33.28 -26.00 6.73
CA GLY A 738 -34.52 -26.67 6.37
C GLY A 738 -34.97 -26.38 4.93
N GLU A 739 -35.83 -27.24 4.41
CA GLU A 739 -36.57 -26.94 3.17
C GLU A 739 -37.52 -25.74 3.40
N PRO A 740 -37.80 -24.92 2.38
CA PRO A 740 -38.79 -23.85 2.50
C PRO A 740 -40.20 -24.44 2.73
N ASP A 741 -41.00 -23.82 3.60
CA ASP A 741 -42.36 -24.28 3.90
C ASP A 741 -43.23 -24.32 2.62
N GLU A 742 -43.72 -25.50 2.24
CA GLU A 742 -44.54 -25.70 1.03
C GLU A 742 -45.87 -24.89 1.02
N GLY A 743 -46.23 -24.24 2.13
CA GLY A 743 -47.44 -23.45 2.29
C GLY A 743 -47.36 -21.98 1.84
N SER A 744 -46.17 -21.36 1.80
CA SER A 744 -46.03 -19.93 1.47
C SER A 744 -45.93 -19.69 -0.03
N ARG A 745 -47.08 -19.60 -0.70
CA ARG A 745 -47.16 -19.12 -2.09
C ARG A 745 -46.74 -17.65 -2.19
N GLU A 746 -45.88 -17.36 -3.15
CA GLU A 746 -45.58 -16.01 -3.67
C GLU A 746 -44.83 -15.02 -2.74
N GLU A 747 -43.63 -15.37 -2.28
CA GLU A 747 -42.55 -14.38 -2.19
C GLU A 747 -41.30 -14.83 -2.96
N LYS A 748 -40.64 -13.86 -3.60
CA LYS A 748 -39.28 -14.03 -4.15
C LYS A 748 -38.30 -14.05 -2.97
N GLU A 749 -38.22 -15.17 -2.25
CA GLU A 749 -37.38 -15.26 -1.06
C GLU A 749 -35.92 -14.90 -1.36
N LEU A 750 -35.44 -13.84 -0.69
CA LEU A 750 -34.03 -13.45 -0.70
C LEU A 750 -33.16 -14.62 -0.19
N PRO A 751 -32.01 -14.90 -0.83
CA PRO A 751 -31.23 -16.07 -0.50
C PRO A 751 -30.58 -15.95 0.88
N LEU A 752 -30.60 -17.07 1.62
CA LEU A 752 -30.21 -17.14 3.03
C LEU A 752 -28.71 -16.88 3.21
N LEU A 753 -28.32 -16.17 4.29
CA LEU A 753 -26.94 -15.77 4.62
C LEU A 753 -26.24 -14.82 3.63
N SER A 754 -26.98 -14.20 2.69
CA SER A 754 -26.42 -13.29 1.67
C SER A 754 -25.71 -12.03 2.20
N SER A 755 -25.92 -11.70 3.48
CA SER A 755 -25.29 -10.60 4.21
C SER A 755 -23.98 -10.99 4.92
N LEU A 756 -23.69 -12.28 5.06
CA LEU A 756 -22.57 -12.79 5.87
C LEU A 756 -21.23 -12.40 5.22
N THR A 757 -20.40 -11.65 5.94
CA THR A 757 -19.06 -11.18 5.53
C THR A 757 -17.93 -11.94 6.21
N GLY A 758 -18.14 -12.42 7.44
CA GLY A 758 -17.13 -13.16 8.22
C GLY A 758 -17.69 -14.39 8.93
N LEU A 759 -17.01 -15.53 8.80
CA LEU A 759 -17.27 -16.75 9.56
C LEU A 759 -15.95 -17.22 10.20
N ARG A 760 -15.91 -17.27 11.54
CA ARG A 760 -14.78 -17.76 12.33
C ARG A 760 -15.22 -18.87 13.28
N LEU A 761 -14.65 -20.05 13.13
CA LEU A 761 -14.95 -21.23 13.92
C LEU A 761 -13.64 -21.75 14.55
N SER A 762 -13.55 -21.79 15.88
CA SER A 762 -12.35 -22.25 16.58
C SER A 762 -12.64 -23.19 17.75
N ARG A 763 -11.83 -24.24 17.92
CA ARG A 763 -11.92 -25.21 19.05
C ARG A 763 -13.32 -25.81 19.18
N LEU A 764 -13.74 -26.55 18.14
CA LEU A 764 -15.04 -27.23 18.06
C LEU A 764 -14.81 -28.73 17.81
N PRO A 765 -14.42 -29.51 18.83
CA PRO A 765 -13.95 -30.89 18.65
C PRO A 765 -15.03 -31.85 18.14
N GLU A 766 -16.30 -31.61 18.49
CA GLU A 766 -17.43 -32.43 18.06
C GLU A 766 -18.05 -32.01 16.71
N LEU A 767 -17.57 -30.93 16.07
CA LEU A 767 -18.20 -30.37 14.88
C LEU A 767 -18.12 -31.31 13.67
N LYS A 768 -19.27 -31.84 13.24
CA LYS A 768 -19.39 -32.77 12.10
C LYS A 768 -19.62 -32.03 10.79
N CYS A 769 -20.40 -30.95 10.80
CA CYS A 769 -20.62 -30.10 9.63
C CYS A 769 -20.96 -28.64 9.98
N ILE A 770 -20.57 -27.73 9.10
CA ILE A 770 -21.00 -26.31 9.19
C ILE A 770 -22.41 -26.15 8.62
N TRP A 771 -22.73 -26.88 7.55
CA TRP A 771 -23.97 -26.76 6.78
C TRP A 771 -24.70 -28.11 6.75
N LYS A 772 -25.85 -28.19 7.43
CA LYS A 772 -26.74 -29.36 7.43
C LYS A 772 -28.00 -29.07 6.63
N GLY A 773 -28.34 -29.94 5.68
CA GLY A 773 -29.51 -29.78 4.80
C GLY A 773 -29.17 -29.28 3.39
N PRO A 774 -30.17 -29.09 2.50
CA PRO A 774 -29.95 -28.71 1.11
C PRO A 774 -29.36 -27.30 0.95
N THR A 775 -28.16 -27.22 0.36
CA THR A 775 -27.40 -25.97 0.22
C THR A 775 -27.79 -25.11 -0.98
N ARG A 776 -28.73 -25.57 -1.83
CA ARG A 776 -29.18 -24.91 -3.07
C ARG A 776 -29.88 -23.55 -2.87
N HIS A 777 -30.34 -23.23 -1.67
CA HIS A 777 -31.05 -21.98 -1.35
C HIS A 777 -30.21 -20.94 -0.58
N ILE A 778 -28.90 -21.20 -0.44
CA ILE A 778 -27.98 -20.37 0.35
C ILE A 778 -27.19 -19.46 -0.60
N SER A 779 -27.08 -18.18 -0.24
CA SER A 779 -26.12 -17.28 -0.86
C SER A 779 -25.07 -16.83 0.14
N LEU A 780 -23.80 -17.02 -0.18
CA LEU A 780 -22.67 -16.48 0.60
C LEU A 780 -22.01 -15.31 -0.14
N GLN A 781 -22.78 -14.59 -0.97
CA GLN A 781 -22.29 -13.58 -1.91
C GLN A 781 -21.50 -12.42 -1.30
N SER A 782 -21.56 -12.25 0.02
CA SER A 782 -20.85 -11.23 0.77
C SER A 782 -19.65 -11.75 1.57
N LEU A 783 -19.45 -13.07 1.65
CA LEU A 783 -18.46 -13.67 2.55
C LEU A 783 -17.05 -13.35 2.05
N ALA A 784 -16.31 -12.57 2.84
CA ALA A 784 -14.95 -12.13 2.55
C ALA A 784 -13.90 -12.94 3.33
N HIS A 785 -14.25 -13.43 4.52
CA HIS A 785 -13.30 -14.13 5.39
C HIS A 785 -13.88 -15.42 5.97
N LEU A 786 -13.14 -16.52 5.81
CA LEU A 786 -13.43 -17.82 6.40
C LEU A 786 -12.23 -18.32 7.20
N TYR A 787 -12.37 -18.37 8.52
CA TYR A 787 -11.34 -18.82 9.47
C TYR A 787 -11.82 -20.08 10.20
N LEU A 788 -11.08 -21.18 10.09
CA LEU A 788 -11.43 -22.48 10.66
C LEU A 788 -10.23 -23.04 11.43
N ASN A 789 -10.34 -23.24 12.75
CA ASN A 789 -9.22 -23.69 13.58
C ASN A 789 -9.61 -24.79 14.58
N SER A 790 -8.86 -25.91 14.63
CA SER A 790 -9.08 -27.01 15.59
C SER A 790 -10.53 -27.54 15.53
N LEU A 791 -10.93 -28.05 14.36
CA LEU A 791 -12.26 -28.60 14.07
C LEU A 791 -12.14 -30.11 13.82
N ASP A 792 -12.01 -30.89 14.89
CA ASP A 792 -11.44 -32.23 14.83
C ASP A 792 -12.28 -33.24 14.02
N LYS A 793 -13.62 -33.17 14.06
CA LYS A 793 -14.51 -34.10 13.33
C LYS A 793 -15.00 -33.60 11.97
N LEU A 794 -14.55 -32.43 11.52
CA LEU A 794 -15.04 -31.83 10.27
C LEU A 794 -14.38 -32.49 9.05
N ILE A 795 -15.14 -33.27 8.28
CA ILE A 795 -14.62 -34.01 7.11
C ILE A 795 -14.49 -33.13 5.87
N PHE A 796 -15.42 -32.17 5.68
CA PHE A 796 -15.42 -31.21 4.57
C PHE A 796 -16.02 -29.86 4.96
N ILE A 797 -15.72 -28.80 4.20
CA ILE A 797 -16.11 -27.42 4.53
C ILE A 797 -17.25 -26.92 3.62
N LEU A 798 -17.15 -27.17 2.31
CA LEU A 798 -18.06 -26.64 1.29
C LEU A 798 -18.67 -27.76 0.43
N THR A 799 -19.87 -27.50 -0.07
CA THR A 799 -20.45 -28.21 -1.21
C THR A 799 -20.10 -27.47 -2.51
N PRO A 800 -20.13 -28.13 -3.68
CA PRO A 800 -20.00 -27.45 -4.97
C PRO A 800 -20.97 -26.27 -5.12
N SER A 801 -22.23 -26.42 -4.66
CA SER A 801 -23.22 -25.33 -4.69
C SER A 801 -22.82 -24.13 -3.82
N LEU A 802 -22.22 -24.35 -2.65
CA LEU A 802 -21.74 -23.27 -1.77
C LEU A 802 -20.47 -22.60 -2.32
N ALA A 803 -19.56 -23.35 -2.93
CA ALA A 803 -18.34 -22.80 -3.52
C ALA A 803 -18.64 -21.78 -4.65
N ARG A 804 -19.68 -22.04 -5.44
CA ARG A 804 -20.22 -21.09 -6.44
C ARG A 804 -20.78 -19.80 -5.84
N SER A 805 -21.14 -19.85 -4.56
CA SER A 805 -21.77 -18.74 -3.85
C SER A 805 -20.76 -17.80 -3.17
N LEU A 806 -19.47 -17.94 -3.45
CA LEU A 806 -18.37 -17.22 -2.81
C LEU A 806 -17.60 -16.29 -3.79
N PRO A 807 -18.24 -15.28 -4.38
CA PRO A 807 -17.61 -14.33 -5.29
C PRO A 807 -16.67 -13.32 -4.61
N LYS A 808 -16.88 -13.04 -3.31
CA LYS A 808 -16.12 -12.04 -2.54
C LYS A 808 -15.10 -12.60 -1.55
N LEU A 809 -14.94 -13.92 -1.46
CA LEU A 809 -14.03 -14.53 -0.49
C LEU A 809 -12.60 -14.07 -0.79
N GLU A 810 -11.97 -13.38 0.16
CA GLU A 810 -10.61 -12.85 0.04
C GLU A 810 -9.59 -13.67 0.83
N ILE A 811 -10.00 -14.24 1.97
CA ILE A 811 -9.15 -15.01 2.89
C ILE A 811 -9.82 -16.35 3.23
N LEU A 812 -9.07 -17.43 2.99
CA LEU A 812 -9.39 -18.78 3.46
C LEU A 812 -8.26 -19.27 4.37
N GLU A 813 -8.54 -19.41 5.66
CA GLU A 813 -7.58 -19.85 6.68
C GLU A 813 -8.11 -21.10 7.38
N ILE A 814 -7.33 -22.18 7.36
CA ILE A 814 -7.67 -23.48 7.92
C ILE A 814 -6.48 -24.00 8.74
N SER A 815 -6.66 -24.26 10.02
CA SER A 815 -5.60 -24.75 10.90
C SER A 815 -6.05 -25.87 11.82
N GLU A 816 -5.21 -26.88 12.02
CA GLU A 816 -5.41 -27.94 13.02
C GLU A 816 -6.71 -28.77 12.86
N CYS A 817 -7.29 -28.84 11.66
CA CYS A 817 -8.49 -29.64 11.41
C CYS A 817 -8.12 -31.12 11.13
N GLY A 818 -8.13 -31.95 12.17
CA GLY A 818 -7.57 -33.30 12.17
C GLY A 818 -8.17 -34.30 11.18
N GLU A 819 -9.51 -34.39 11.08
CA GLU A 819 -10.21 -35.31 10.16
C GLU A 819 -10.59 -34.69 8.80
N LEU A 820 -10.19 -33.44 8.53
CA LEU A 820 -10.50 -32.77 7.27
C LEU A 820 -9.84 -33.47 6.09
N LYS A 821 -10.63 -33.98 5.15
CA LYS A 821 -10.15 -34.67 3.94
C LYS A 821 -10.24 -33.83 2.67
N HIS A 822 -11.26 -32.99 2.57
CA HIS A 822 -11.54 -32.19 1.37
C HIS A 822 -12.03 -30.80 1.78
N ILE A 823 -11.59 -29.73 1.12
CA ILE A 823 -12.24 -28.42 1.33
C ILE A 823 -13.63 -28.41 0.69
N ILE A 824 -13.74 -28.97 -0.52
CA ILE A 824 -14.98 -29.08 -1.29
C ILE A 824 -15.27 -30.57 -1.53
N ARG A 825 -16.48 -31.05 -1.24
CA ARG A 825 -16.87 -32.43 -1.55
C ARG A 825 -17.10 -32.65 -3.05
N GLU A 826 -16.87 -33.87 -3.53
CA GLU A 826 -17.00 -34.23 -4.95
C GLU A 826 -18.46 -34.33 -5.41
N GLU A 827 -19.32 -35.01 -4.65
CA GLU A 827 -20.74 -35.19 -4.98
C GLU A 827 -21.66 -34.40 -4.04
N ASP A 828 -22.61 -33.67 -4.61
CA ASP A 828 -23.92 -33.50 -4.00
C ASP A 828 -24.77 -34.73 -4.35
N GLY A 829 -25.57 -35.26 -3.42
CA GLY A 829 -26.37 -36.49 -3.62
C GLY A 829 -27.50 -36.38 -4.65
N GLU A 830 -27.53 -35.30 -5.42
CA GLU A 830 -28.45 -35.01 -6.52
C GLU A 830 -27.61 -34.92 -7.81
N ARG A 831 -27.94 -35.71 -8.83
CA ARG A 831 -27.18 -35.78 -10.09
C ARG A 831 -27.40 -34.53 -10.95
N GLU A 832 -26.70 -33.44 -10.65
CA GLU A 832 -26.65 -32.26 -11.51
C GLU A 832 -25.50 -32.33 -12.53
N ILE A 833 -25.78 -31.84 -13.75
CA ILE A 833 -24.81 -31.78 -14.85
C ILE A 833 -23.99 -30.49 -14.72
N ILE A 834 -22.67 -30.60 -14.62
CA ILE A 834 -21.75 -29.48 -14.31
C ILE A 834 -21.38 -28.70 -15.59
N PRO A 835 -21.86 -27.45 -15.72
CA PRO A 835 -21.01 -26.28 -16.07
C PRO A 835 -21.49 -24.95 -15.42
N GLU A 836 -20.82 -23.78 -15.50
CA GLU A 836 -19.41 -23.44 -15.75
C GLU A 836 -19.13 -22.05 -15.12
N SER A 837 -18.22 -21.95 -14.13
CA SER A 837 -17.69 -20.70 -13.51
C SER A 837 -18.70 -19.71 -12.84
N PRO A 838 -18.24 -18.79 -11.96
CA PRO A 838 -16.94 -18.68 -11.29
C PRO A 838 -17.02 -19.08 -9.80
N CYS A 839 -15.87 -19.33 -9.15
CA CYS A 839 -15.76 -19.54 -7.70
C CYS A 839 -14.47 -18.91 -7.16
N PHE A 840 -14.53 -18.04 -6.14
CA PHE A 840 -13.36 -17.37 -5.54
C PHE A 840 -12.60 -16.30 -6.38
N PRO A 841 -13.23 -15.49 -7.25
CA PRO A 841 -12.53 -14.51 -8.09
C PRO A 841 -11.82 -13.39 -7.30
N GLN A 842 -12.13 -13.19 -6.02
CA GLN A 842 -11.48 -12.21 -5.13
C GLN A 842 -10.49 -12.83 -4.13
N LEU A 843 -10.26 -14.15 -4.16
CA LEU A 843 -9.42 -14.85 -3.18
C LEU A 843 -7.96 -14.46 -3.36
N LYS A 844 -7.38 -13.86 -2.31
CA LYS A 844 -5.99 -13.38 -2.27
C LYS A 844 -5.11 -14.36 -1.50
N ASN A 845 -5.61 -14.86 -0.36
CA ASN A 845 -4.82 -15.62 0.60
C ASN A 845 -5.46 -16.97 0.90
N ILE A 846 -4.68 -18.04 0.71
CA ILE A 846 -4.97 -19.39 1.20
C ILE A 846 -3.91 -19.76 2.22
N PHE A 847 -4.34 -20.09 3.44
CA PHE A 847 -3.48 -20.61 4.50
C PHE A 847 -4.06 -21.92 5.04
N ILE A 848 -3.26 -22.98 5.00
CA ILE A 848 -3.60 -24.31 5.52
C ILE A 848 -2.45 -24.78 6.42
N GLU A 849 -2.71 -25.10 7.69
CA GLU A 849 -1.69 -25.61 8.61
C GLU A 849 -2.19 -26.84 9.40
N ARG A 850 -1.35 -27.88 9.56
CA ARG A 850 -1.60 -29.05 10.44
C ARG A 850 -2.86 -29.86 10.10
N CYS A 851 -3.34 -29.78 8.87
CA CYS A 851 -4.47 -30.58 8.37
C CYS A 851 -3.98 -31.95 7.85
N GLY A 852 -3.49 -32.80 8.74
CA GLY A 852 -2.73 -34.01 8.39
C GLY A 852 -3.46 -35.05 7.52
N LYS A 853 -4.81 -35.09 7.56
CA LYS A 853 -5.64 -35.99 6.73
C LYS A 853 -6.16 -35.37 5.43
N LEU A 854 -5.83 -34.12 5.14
CA LEU A 854 -6.28 -33.43 3.93
C LEU A 854 -5.74 -34.13 2.69
N GLU A 855 -6.62 -34.63 1.81
CA GLU A 855 -6.25 -35.34 0.59
C GLU A 855 -6.27 -34.42 -0.64
N TYR A 856 -7.28 -33.52 -0.73
CA TYR A 856 -7.52 -32.63 -1.87
C TYR A 856 -8.00 -31.23 -1.47
N VAL A 857 -7.63 -30.19 -2.23
CA VAL A 857 -7.97 -28.78 -1.96
C VAL A 857 -9.05 -28.24 -2.90
N PHE A 858 -8.82 -28.24 -4.22
CA PHE A 858 -9.75 -27.72 -5.24
C PHE A 858 -9.82 -28.61 -6.49
N PRO A 859 -10.98 -28.75 -7.14
CA PRO A 859 -11.07 -29.25 -8.51
C PRO A 859 -10.24 -28.41 -9.50
N VAL A 860 -9.65 -29.06 -10.51
CA VAL A 860 -8.90 -28.41 -11.60
C VAL A 860 -9.78 -27.43 -12.37
N SER A 861 -11.06 -27.75 -12.56
CA SER A 861 -12.06 -26.90 -13.20
C SER A 861 -12.30 -25.57 -12.47
N MET A 862 -11.95 -25.47 -11.18
CA MET A 862 -12.02 -24.22 -10.42
C MET A 862 -10.77 -23.34 -10.56
N SER A 863 -9.65 -23.88 -11.05
CA SER A 863 -8.38 -23.13 -11.13
C SER A 863 -8.42 -21.83 -11.96
N PRO A 864 -9.22 -21.68 -13.05
CA PRO A 864 -9.37 -20.40 -13.75
C PRO A 864 -10.08 -19.32 -12.93
N SER A 865 -10.77 -19.71 -11.86
CA SER A 865 -11.54 -18.80 -11.00
C SER A 865 -10.72 -18.18 -9.86
N LEU A 866 -9.40 -18.40 -9.82
CA LEU A 866 -8.45 -17.85 -8.83
C LEU A 866 -7.49 -16.77 -9.41
N PRO A 867 -7.96 -15.77 -10.20
CA PRO A 867 -7.09 -14.82 -10.90
C PRO A 867 -6.37 -13.83 -9.98
N ASN A 868 -6.90 -13.61 -8.77
CA ASN A 868 -6.40 -12.63 -7.80
C ASN A 868 -5.60 -13.25 -6.65
N LEU A 869 -5.28 -14.55 -6.71
CA LEU A 869 -4.52 -15.22 -5.68
C LEU A 869 -3.10 -14.65 -5.60
N GLU A 870 -2.72 -14.13 -4.43
CA GLU A 870 -1.44 -13.49 -4.13
C GLU A 870 -0.56 -14.40 -3.27
N GLN A 871 -1.15 -15.10 -2.30
CA GLN A 871 -0.44 -15.98 -1.37
C GLN A 871 -1.10 -17.35 -1.22
N MET A 872 -0.31 -18.42 -1.33
CA MET A 872 -0.73 -19.80 -1.06
C MET A 872 0.28 -20.46 -0.11
N THR A 873 -0.19 -20.82 1.08
CA THR A 873 0.63 -21.37 2.16
C THR A 873 0.00 -22.65 2.68
N ILE A 874 0.73 -23.76 2.65
CA ILE A 874 0.31 -25.08 3.13
C ILE A 874 1.43 -25.71 3.96
N TYR A 875 1.19 -25.93 5.25
CA TYR A 875 2.10 -26.52 6.23
C TYR A 875 1.51 -27.81 6.83
N TYR A 876 2.34 -28.85 6.99
CA TYR A 876 2.02 -30.07 7.76
C TYR A 876 0.69 -30.74 7.33
N ALA A 877 0.54 -30.99 6.04
CA ALA A 877 -0.63 -31.62 5.43
C ALA A 877 -0.19 -32.94 4.75
N ASP A 878 0.34 -33.88 5.53
CA ASP A 878 1.23 -34.94 5.01
C ASP A 878 0.53 -35.95 4.08
N ASN A 879 -0.80 -36.13 4.21
CA ASN A 879 -1.60 -36.94 3.28
C ASN A 879 -2.01 -36.21 1.99
N LEU A 880 -1.62 -34.95 1.79
CA LEU A 880 -2.06 -34.13 0.65
C LEU A 880 -1.53 -34.71 -0.67
N LYS A 881 -2.48 -35.21 -1.47
CA LYS A 881 -2.23 -35.83 -2.78
C LYS A 881 -2.05 -34.75 -3.84
N GLN A 882 -3.02 -33.85 -3.97
CA GLN A 882 -3.06 -32.80 -4.99
C GLN A 882 -3.76 -31.55 -4.45
N ILE A 883 -3.21 -30.36 -4.68
CA ILE A 883 -3.96 -29.10 -4.52
C ILE A 883 -5.09 -29.08 -5.55
N PHE A 884 -4.76 -29.16 -6.85
CA PHE A 884 -5.72 -29.15 -7.94
C PHE A 884 -5.94 -30.58 -8.45
N TYR A 885 -7.09 -31.19 -8.16
CA TYR A 885 -7.41 -32.57 -8.54
C TYR A 885 -8.42 -32.65 -9.70
N SER A 886 -8.40 -33.74 -10.47
CA SER A 886 -9.40 -33.98 -11.53
C SER A 886 -10.50 -34.90 -11.02
N GLY A 887 -11.74 -34.42 -11.01
CA GLY A 887 -12.92 -35.25 -10.71
C GLY A 887 -13.38 -36.07 -11.92
N GLU A 888 -14.26 -37.06 -11.68
CA GLU A 888 -14.93 -37.77 -12.77
C GLU A 888 -15.83 -36.80 -13.57
N GLY A 889 -15.51 -36.59 -14.85
CA GLY A 889 -16.26 -35.68 -15.73
C GLY A 889 -15.67 -34.28 -15.86
N ASP A 890 -14.58 -33.92 -15.16
CA ASP A 890 -13.88 -32.65 -15.38
C ASP A 890 -13.33 -32.57 -16.82
N ALA A 891 -13.82 -31.60 -17.59
CA ALA A 891 -13.17 -31.21 -18.84
C ALA A 891 -11.84 -30.54 -18.50
N LEU A 892 -10.71 -31.22 -18.77
CA LEU A 892 -9.39 -30.60 -18.71
C LEU A 892 -9.37 -29.33 -19.57
N THR A 893 -8.77 -28.26 -19.05
CA THR A 893 -8.54 -27.02 -19.82
C THR A 893 -7.94 -27.36 -21.18
N THR A 894 -8.47 -26.78 -22.27
CA THR A 894 -8.11 -27.11 -23.66
C THR A 894 -6.61 -27.13 -23.94
N ASP A 895 -5.86 -26.32 -23.19
CA ASP A 895 -4.43 -26.08 -23.39
C ASP A 895 -3.54 -26.82 -22.34
N GLY A 896 -4.15 -27.46 -21.34
CA GLY A 896 -3.43 -28.10 -20.22
C GLY A 896 -2.67 -27.14 -19.29
N ILE A 897 -3.03 -25.85 -19.26
CA ILE A 897 -2.27 -24.80 -18.54
C ILE A 897 -3.13 -24.08 -17.51
N ILE A 898 -2.69 -24.08 -16.26
CA ILE A 898 -3.26 -23.29 -15.16
C ILE A 898 -2.43 -22.02 -14.97
N LYS A 899 -3.07 -20.85 -14.81
CA LYS A 899 -2.38 -19.54 -14.74
C LYS A 899 -2.74 -18.81 -13.44
N PHE A 900 -1.73 -18.50 -12.63
CA PHE A 900 -1.87 -17.66 -11.43
C PHE A 900 -1.11 -16.33 -11.64
N PRO A 901 -1.74 -15.31 -12.25
CA PRO A 901 -1.03 -14.12 -12.70
C PRO A 901 -0.53 -13.23 -11.56
N ARG A 902 -1.11 -13.35 -10.36
CA ARG A 902 -0.75 -12.53 -9.18
C ARG A 902 0.05 -13.24 -8.10
N LEU A 903 0.12 -14.57 -8.09
CA LEU A 903 0.73 -15.34 -7.01
C LEU A 903 2.20 -14.91 -6.82
N SER A 904 2.50 -14.29 -5.69
CA SER A 904 3.83 -13.80 -5.34
C SER A 904 4.53 -14.71 -4.33
N ASP A 905 3.77 -15.37 -3.46
CA ASP A 905 4.31 -16.15 -2.35
C ASP A 905 3.68 -17.55 -2.34
N LEU A 906 4.51 -18.57 -2.59
CA LEU A 906 4.11 -19.98 -2.58
C LEU A 906 4.94 -20.74 -1.54
N VAL A 907 4.29 -21.24 -0.49
CA VAL A 907 4.94 -21.92 0.63
C VAL A 907 4.30 -23.28 0.88
N LEU A 908 5.03 -24.34 0.58
CA LEU A 908 4.54 -25.71 0.54
C LEU A 908 5.46 -26.60 1.39
N SER A 909 5.06 -26.93 2.61
CA SER A 909 5.91 -27.63 3.54
C SER A 909 5.18 -28.81 4.18
N SER A 910 5.20 -29.93 3.46
CA SER A 910 4.46 -31.15 3.80
C SER A 910 5.25 -32.38 3.34
N ILE A 911 5.28 -33.44 4.16
CA ILE A 911 6.05 -34.66 3.86
C ILE A 911 5.20 -35.59 2.98
N SER A 912 4.82 -35.13 1.78
CA SER A 912 3.91 -35.86 0.89
C SER A 912 4.61 -36.51 -0.32
N ASN A 913 4.18 -37.74 -0.65
CA ASN A 913 4.75 -38.58 -1.71
C ASN A 913 4.10 -38.40 -3.09
N TYR A 914 3.26 -37.37 -3.28
CA TYR A 914 2.37 -37.23 -4.44
C TYR A 914 2.65 -35.97 -5.29
N SER A 915 2.12 -35.94 -6.52
CA SER A 915 2.29 -34.85 -7.49
C SER A 915 1.52 -33.58 -7.06
N PHE A 916 2.14 -32.82 -6.16
CA PHE A 916 1.46 -31.91 -5.24
C PHE A 916 0.60 -30.80 -5.88
N PHE A 917 1.02 -30.19 -6.99
CA PHE A 917 0.28 -29.05 -7.56
C PHE A 917 -0.98 -29.50 -8.32
N GLY A 918 -0.91 -30.64 -9.02
CA GLY A 918 -2.03 -31.27 -9.71
C GLY A 918 -1.59 -32.41 -10.64
N PRO A 919 -2.50 -32.95 -11.48
CA PRO A 919 -2.20 -33.95 -12.51
C PRO A 919 -0.93 -33.65 -13.33
N THR A 920 -0.14 -34.69 -13.61
CA THR A 920 1.19 -34.59 -14.25
C THR A 920 1.18 -34.05 -15.68
N ASN A 921 0.02 -33.99 -16.32
CA ASN A 921 -0.22 -33.41 -17.64
C ASN A 921 -0.59 -31.91 -17.61
N LEU A 922 -0.70 -31.29 -16.43
CA LEU A 922 -0.99 -29.86 -16.27
C LEU A 922 0.28 -29.05 -15.99
N ALA A 923 0.42 -27.91 -16.66
CA ALA A 923 1.51 -26.96 -16.43
C ALA A 923 1.03 -25.71 -15.69
N ALA A 924 1.73 -25.33 -14.62
CA ALA A 924 1.44 -24.11 -13.85
C ALA A 924 2.26 -22.90 -14.35
N GLN A 925 1.59 -21.78 -14.66
CA GLN A 925 2.22 -20.49 -14.98
C GLN A 925 2.11 -19.54 -13.78
N LEU A 926 3.27 -19.23 -13.18
CA LEU A 926 3.40 -18.38 -11.97
C LEU A 926 4.22 -17.10 -12.26
N PRO A 927 3.78 -16.20 -13.16
CA PRO A 927 4.60 -15.09 -13.67
C PRO A 927 4.90 -13.97 -12.67
N SER A 928 4.24 -13.95 -11.51
CA SER A 928 4.47 -12.95 -10.45
C SER A 928 5.25 -13.46 -9.25
N LEU A 929 5.67 -14.73 -9.27
CA LEU A 929 6.30 -15.41 -8.12
C LEU A 929 7.59 -14.69 -7.67
N ARG A 930 7.67 -14.40 -6.37
CA ARG A 930 8.78 -13.71 -5.68
C ARG A 930 9.43 -14.58 -4.62
N PHE A 931 8.61 -15.28 -3.83
CA PHE A 931 9.03 -16.18 -2.77
C PHE A 931 8.53 -17.59 -3.07
N LEU A 932 9.45 -18.55 -3.03
CA LEU A 932 9.14 -19.97 -3.12
C LEU A 932 9.80 -20.70 -1.95
N LYS A 933 8.99 -21.33 -1.10
CA LYS A 933 9.49 -22.26 -0.08
C LYS A 933 8.86 -23.64 -0.26
N ILE A 934 9.69 -24.68 -0.34
CA ILE A 934 9.25 -26.07 -0.51
C ILE A 934 9.99 -26.95 0.49
N ASN A 935 9.28 -27.87 1.17
CA ASN A 935 9.88 -28.82 2.11
C ASN A 935 9.32 -30.24 1.92
N GLY A 936 10.18 -31.25 1.71
CA GLY A 936 9.82 -32.67 1.88
C GLY A 936 9.25 -33.42 0.66
N HIS A 937 9.40 -32.90 -0.56
CA HIS A 937 8.69 -33.39 -1.74
C HIS A 937 9.58 -34.10 -2.79
N LYS A 938 9.20 -35.34 -3.14
CA LYS A 938 9.92 -36.19 -4.13
C LYS A 938 9.87 -35.69 -5.57
N GLU A 939 8.80 -35.01 -5.97
CA GLU A 939 8.63 -34.50 -7.35
C GLU A 939 9.10 -33.05 -7.55
N LEU A 940 9.98 -32.52 -6.69
CA LEU A 940 10.51 -31.16 -6.86
C LEU A 940 11.17 -30.95 -8.25
N GLY A 941 11.75 -32.01 -8.83
CA GLY A 941 12.26 -32.01 -10.20
C GLY A 941 11.19 -31.73 -11.26
N ASN A 942 9.96 -32.24 -11.10
CA ASN A 942 8.84 -31.96 -12.00
C ASN A 942 8.43 -30.50 -11.92
N LEU A 943 8.36 -29.92 -10.71
CA LEU A 943 8.06 -28.49 -10.55
C LEU A 943 9.14 -27.62 -11.20
N PHE A 944 10.42 -27.91 -10.97
CA PHE A 944 11.50 -27.18 -11.64
C PHE A 944 11.47 -27.35 -13.16
N ALA A 945 11.09 -28.52 -13.69
CA ALA A 945 10.92 -28.74 -15.14
C ALA A 945 9.74 -27.95 -15.73
N GLN A 946 8.61 -27.86 -15.01
CA GLN A 946 7.47 -27.01 -15.41
C GLN A 946 7.86 -25.52 -15.38
N LEU A 947 8.64 -25.09 -14.38
CA LEU A 947 9.16 -23.74 -14.28
C LEU A 947 10.16 -23.40 -15.40
N GLN A 948 10.98 -24.36 -15.86
CA GLN A 948 11.96 -24.17 -16.94
C GLN A 948 11.32 -23.81 -18.29
N GLN A 949 10.14 -24.34 -18.62
CA GLN A 949 9.51 -24.09 -19.93
C GLN A 949 9.02 -22.65 -20.13
N ASN A 950 8.95 -21.84 -19.06
CA ASN A 950 8.04 -20.71 -19.02
C ASN A 950 8.70 -19.31 -19.08
N GLY A 951 9.99 -19.15 -18.79
CA GLY A 951 10.69 -17.85 -18.93
C GLY A 951 10.20 -16.68 -18.03
N PHE A 952 9.09 -16.85 -17.30
CA PHE A 952 8.44 -15.81 -16.50
C PHE A 952 9.04 -15.59 -15.11
N LEU A 953 10.02 -16.40 -14.68
CA LEU A 953 10.62 -16.34 -13.33
C LEU A 953 11.58 -15.16 -13.08
N GLN A 954 11.54 -14.11 -13.92
CA GLN A 954 12.34 -12.90 -13.73
C GLN A 954 12.04 -12.17 -12.40
N ARG A 955 10.91 -12.46 -11.75
CA ARG A 955 10.51 -11.84 -10.47
C ARG A 955 10.92 -12.63 -9.22
N LEU A 956 11.44 -13.85 -9.38
CA LEU A 956 11.79 -14.72 -8.27
C LEU A 956 13.00 -14.14 -7.52
N LYS A 957 12.82 -13.84 -6.23
CA LYS A 957 13.83 -13.24 -5.34
C LYS A 957 14.40 -14.23 -4.34
N SER A 958 13.57 -15.11 -3.79
CA SER A 958 13.99 -16.03 -2.74
C SER A 958 13.47 -17.43 -2.99
N VAL A 959 14.36 -18.40 -2.85
CA VAL A 959 14.06 -19.84 -2.93
C VAL A 959 14.57 -20.51 -1.66
N ALA A 960 13.67 -21.17 -0.93
CA ALA A 960 13.98 -22.03 0.20
C ALA A 960 13.56 -23.47 -0.13
N VAL A 961 14.49 -24.41 -0.03
CA VAL A 961 14.26 -25.83 -0.33
C VAL A 961 14.77 -26.67 0.84
N ASP A 962 13.84 -27.30 1.55
CA ASP A 962 14.11 -28.29 2.59
C ASP A 962 13.81 -29.70 2.02
N ASP A 963 14.65 -30.71 2.28
CA ASP A 963 14.51 -32.13 1.85
C ASP A 963 13.92 -32.33 0.42
N CYS A 964 14.76 -32.13 -0.60
CA CYS A 964 14.36 -32.19 -2.01
C CYS A 964 14.33 -33.59 -2.65
N GLY A 965 14.23 -34.66 -1.85
CA GLY A 965 14.15 -36.02 -2.36
C GLY A 965 15.34 -36.38 -3.27
N ASP A 966 15.03 -36.85 -4.49
CA ASP A 966 16.03 -37.34 -5.46
C ASP A 966 16.60 -36.27 -6.41
N VAL A 967 16.32 -34.98 -6.16
CA VAL A 967 16.85 -33.88 -6.99
C VAL A 967 18.36 -33.72 -6.79
N ARG A 968 19.13 -34.07 -7.83
CA ARG A 968 20.60 -33.94 -7.85
C ARG A 968 21.10 -32.51 -8.06
N THR A 969 20.38 -31.73 -8.86
CA THR A 969 20.74 -30.36 -9.26
C THR A 969 19.47 -29.48 -9.32
N PRO A 970 19.20 -28.61 -8.33
CA PRO A 970 17.98 -27.79 -8.30
C PRO A 970 18.02 -26.59 -9.25
N PHE A 971 19.20 -26.08 -9.61
CA PHE A 971 19.36 -24.94 -10.52
C PHE A 971 20.18 -25.30 -11.77
N PRO A 972 19.57 -25.94 -12.78
CA PRO A 972 20.20 -26.19 -14.07
C PRO A 972 20.33 -24.91 -14.91
N ALA A 973 21.26 -24.91 -15.87
CA ALA A 973 21.68 -23.71 -16.63
C ALA A 973 20.51 -22.96 -17.29
N LYS A 974 19.53 -23.69 -17.84
CA LYS A 974 18.32 -23.11 -18.47
C LYS A 974 17.46 -22.35 -17.45
N LEU A 975 17.34 -22.86 -16.23
CA LEU A 975 16.61 -22.18 -15.15
C LEU A 975 17.36 -20.94 -14.69
N LEU A 976 18.70 -21.03 -14.53
CA LEU A 976 19.56 -19.90 -14.16
C LEU A 976 19.49 -18.72 -15.15
N ARG A 977 19.44 -18.99 -16.46
CA ARG A 977 19.23 -17.96 -17.49
C ARG A 977 17.87 -17.22 -17.33
N ALA A 978 16.88 -17.81 -16.64
CA ALA A 978 15.57 -17.20 -16.38
C ALA A 978 15.47 -16.44 -15.02
N VAL A 979 16.16 -16.88 -13.97
CA VAL A 979 16.03 -16.32 -12.59
C VAL A 979 17.00 -15.15 -12.29
N LYS A 980 16.94 -14.09 -13.11
CA LYS A 980 17.91 -12.97 -13.08
C LYS A 980 17.93 -12.13 -11.78
N ASN A 981 16.83 -12.13 -11.01
CA ASN A 981 16.67 -11.32 -9.79
C ASN A 981 16.73 -12.12 -8.48
N LEU A 982 17.23 -13.36 -8.53
CA LEU A 982 17.38 -14.23 -7.36
C LEU A 982 18.40 -13.63 -6.38
N SER A 983 17.93 -13.27 -5.18
CA SER A 983 18.72 -12.64 -4.11
C SER A 983 19.03 -13.58 -2.94
N SER A 984 18.18 -14.56 -2.65
CA SER A 984 18.38 -15.49 -1.52
C SER A 984 18.13 -16.93 -1.92
N VAL A 985 19.07 -17.82 -1.62
CA VAL A 985 18.93 -19.27 -1.77
C VAL A 985 19.24 -19.94 -0.45
N ASN A 986 18.29 -20.72 0.07
CA ASN A 986 18.45 -21.56 1.25
C ASN A 986 18.14 -23.01 0.87
N ILE A 987 19.10 -23.92 1.02
CA ILE A 987 18.92 -25.36 0.78
C ILE A 987 19.35 -26.13 2.02
N ASN A 988 18.48 -27.00 2.51
CA ASN A 988 18.69 -27.71 3.77
C ASN A 988 18.19 -29.17 3.71
N GLY A 989 19.03 -30.12 4.15
CA GLY A 989 18.61 -31.51 4.36
C GLY A 989 18.39 -32.36 3.10
N CYS A 990 18.72 -31.86 1.89
CA CYS A 990 18.65 -32.64 0.67
C CYS A 990 19.76 -33.71 0.63
N LYS A 991 19.37 -34.99 0.67
CA LYS A 991 20.31 -36.12 0.76
C LYS A 991 20.91 -36.54 -0.58
N SER A 992 20.16 -36.44 -1.67
CA SER A 992 20.59 -36.87 -3.01
C SER A 992 21.18 -35.74 -3.88
N LEU A 993 21.36 -34.54 -3.32
CA LEU A 993 21.83 -33.36 -4.05
C LEU A 993 23.36 -33.43 -4.22
N GLU A 994 23.80 -33.56 -5.46
CA GLU A 994 25.23 -33.65 -5.82
C GLU A 994 25.82 -32.26 -6.14
N GLU A 995 25.01 -31.34 -6.66
CA GLU A 995 25.42 -30.04 -7.22
C GLU A 995 24.34 -28.97 -6.94
N VAL A 996 24.71 -27.73 -6.62
CA VAL A 996 23.70 -26.65 -6.44
C VAL A 996 23.36 -25.96 -7.76
N PHE A 997 24.38 -25.42 -8.44
CA PHE A 997 24.25 -24.61 -9.65
C PHE A 997 25.01 -25.24 -10.82
N GLU A 998 24.29 -25.59 -11.89
CA GLU A 998 24.89 -26.03 -13.16
C GLU A 998 24.85 -24.88 -14.17
N LEU A 999 26.00 -24.52 -14.72
CA LEU A 999 26.22 -23.24 -15.39
C LEU A 999 26.10 -23.32 -16.92
N GLY A 1000 26.24 -24.53 -17.48
CA GLY A 1000 26.18 -24.80 -18.92
C GLY A 1000 27.43 -24.33 -19.67
N GLU A 1001 27.58 -24.82 -20.89
CA GLU A 1001 28.55 -24.30 -21.86
C GLU A 1001 27.87 -23.26 -22.78
N PRO A 1002 28.64 -22.33 -23.38
CA PRO A 1002 28.09 -21.41 -24.37
C PRO A 1002 27.58 -22.18 -25.60
N ASP A 1003 26.37 -21.86 -26.06
CA ASP A 1003 25.80 -22.47 -27.26
C ASP A 1003 26.66 -22.11 -28.49
N GLU A 1004 27.35 -23.07 -29.11
CA GLU A 1004 28.30 -22.86 -30.23
C GLU A 1004 27.69 -22.20 -31.49
N GLY A 1005 26.38 -21.94 -31.51
CA GLY A 1005 25.64 -21.35 -32.63
C GLY A 1005 25.27 -19.85 -32.49
N SER A 1006 25.33 -19.24 -31.31
CA SER A 1006 24.88 -17.85 -31.10
C SER A 1006 26.03 -16.84 -31.17
N ARG A 1007 26.03 -16.00 -32.22
CA ARG A 1007 27.00 -14.91 -32.42
C ARG A 1007 26.95 -13.89 -31.28
N GLU A 1008 28.03 -13.79 -30.50
CA GLU A 1008 28.43 -12.62 -29.68
C GLU A 1008 27.29 -11.80 -29.03
N GLU A 1009 26.27 -12.46 -28.46
CA GLU A 1009 25.42 -11.76 -27.49
C GLU A 1009 26.24 -11.54 -26.21
N LYS A 1010 26.18 -10.31 -25.69
CA LYS A 1010 26.80 -9.98 -24.39
C LYS A 1010 25.99 -10.66 -23.29
N GLU A 1011 26.31 -11.91 -23.00
CA GLU A 1011 25.67 -12.63 -21.90
C GLU A 1011 25.81 -11.84 -20.59
N LEU A 1012 24.67 -11.54 -19.98
CA LEU A 1012 24.58 -10.84 -18.71
C LEU A 1012 25.14 -11.73 -17.59
N PRO A 1013 25.89 -11.17 -16.62
CA PRO A 1013 26.52 -11.98 -15.59
C PRO A 1013 25.49 -12.68 -14.69
N LEU A 1014 25.57 -14.01 -14.65
CA LEU A 1014 24.69 -14.87 -13.87
C LEU A 1014 24.92 -14.64 -12.36
N LEU A 1015 23.83 -14.76 -11.58
CA LEU A 1015 23.79 -14.66 -10.10
C LEU A 1015 24.27 -13.31 -9.50
N SER A 1016 24.39 -12.26 -10.31
CA SER A 1016 24.80 -10.90 -9.87
C SER A 1016 23.90 -10.24 -8.83
N SER A 1017 22.65 -10.72 -8.70
CA SER A 1017 21.67 -10.29 -7.70
C SER A 1017 21.73 -11.04 -6.37
N LEU A 1018 22.48 -12.15 -6.28
CA LEU A 1018 22.50 -13.04 -5.12
C LEU A 1018 23.18 -12.36 -3.93
N THR A 1019 22.47 -12.16 -2.81
CA THR A 1019 22.96 -11.54 -1.58
C THR A 1019 23.20 -12.54 -0.45
N GLY A 1020 22.44 -13.65 -0.41
CA GLY A 1020 22.58 -14.70 0.59
C GLY A 1020 22.52 -16.11 -0.01
N LEU A 1021 23.48 -16.96 0.38
CA LEU A 1021 23.47 -18.39 0.09
C LEU A 1021 23.64 -19.16 1.42
N ARG A 1022 22.68 -20.02 1.72
CA ARG A 1022 22.70 -20.93 2.88
C ARG A 1022 22.54 -22.36 2.39
N LEU A 1023 23.52 -23.21 2.70
CA LEU A 1023 23.53 -24.63 2.39
C LEU A 1023 23.77 -25.41 3.68
N SER A 1024 22.89 -26.35 4.02
CA SER A 1024 23.04 -27.12 5.26
C SER A 1024 22.59 -28.58 5.14
N ARG A 1025 23.32 -29.51 5.78
CA ARG A 1025 22.97 -30.95 5.83
C ARG A 1025 22.81 -31.57 4.43
N LEU A 1026 23.84 -31.44 3.59
CA LEU A 1026 23.87 -31.92 2.20
C LEU A 1026 25.02 -32.94 2.02
N PRO A 1027 24.83 -34.21 2.43
CA PRO A 1027 25.93 -35.19 2.54
C PRO A 1027 26.54 -35.60 1.19
N GLU A 1028 25.77 -35.54 0.10
CA GLU A 1028 26.24 -35.91 -1.26
C GLU A 1028 26.77 -34.72 -2.07
N LEU A 1029 26.78 -33.50 -1.52
CA LEU A 1029 27.17 -32.29 -2.26
C LEU A 1029 28.67 -32.31 -2.60
N LYS A 1030 29.00 -32.43 -3.89
CA LYS A 1030 30.38 -32.47 -4.41
C LYS A 1030 30.91 -31.08 -4.77
N CYS A 1031 30.05 -30.22 -5.32
CA CYS A 1031 30.40 -28.84 -5.66
C CYS A 1031 29.19 -27.90 -5.66
N ILE A 1032 29.40 -26.64 -5.28
CA ILE A 1032 28.35 -25.61 -5.35
C ILE A 1032 28.16 -25.12 -6.80
N TRP A 1033 29.26 -25.03 -7.55
CA TRP A 1033 29.31 -24.45 -8.91
C TRP A 1033 29.84 -25.50 -9.90
N LYS A 1034 29.02 -25.91 -10.87
CA LYS A 1034 29.37 -26.93 -11.87
C LYS A 1034 29.39 -26.33 -13.29
N GLY A 1035 30.55 -26.35 -13.93
CA GLY A 1035 30.79 -25.78 -15.26
C GLY A 1035 31.68 -24.53 -15.25
N PRO A 1036 31.87 -23.87 -16.41
CA PRO A 1036 32.82 -22.77 -16.56
C PRO A 1036 32.43 -21.53 -15.76
N THR A 1037 33.25 -21.15 -14.79
CA THR A 1037 32.95 -20.06 -13.84
C THR A 1037 33.06 -18.63 -14.41
N ARG A 1038 33.45 -18.49 -15.68
CA ARG A 1038 33.84 -17.22 -16.33
C ARG A 1038 32.70 -16.21 -16.54
N HIS A 1039 31.44 -16.66 -16.48
CA HIS A 1039 30.24 -15.86 -16.75
C HIS A 1039 29.40 -15.57 -15.49
N ILE A 1040 29.86 -16.02 -14.31
CA ILE A 1040 29.24 -15.69 -13.03
C ILE A 1040 29.79 -14.34 -12.52
N SER A 1041 28.92 -13.57 -11.86
CA SER A 1041 29.35 -12.49 -10.98
C SER A 1041 28.60 -12.62 -9.65
N LEU A 1042 29.30 -12.70 -8.52
CA LEU A 1042 28.69 -12.72 -7.18
C LEU A 1042 28.80 -11.35 -6.49
N GLN A 1043 28.78 -10.26 -7.26
CA GLN A 1043 29.04 -8.89 -6.81
C GLN A 1043 28.12 -8.35 -5.70
N SER A 1044 27.01 -9.04 -5.42
CA SER A 1044 26.06 -8.69 -4.36
C SER A 1044 26.12 -9.63 -3.15
N LEU A 1045 26.87 -10.72 -3.18
CA LEU A 1045 26.83 -11.76 -2.15
C LEU A 1045 27.49 -11.25 -0.87
N ALA A 1046 26.67 -11.09 0.17
CA ALA A 1046 27.06 -10.58 1.49
C ALA A 1046 27.18 -11.69 2.54
N HIS A 1047 26.39 -12.77 2.42
CA HIS A 1047 26.37 -13.84 3.40
C HIS A 1047 26.45 -15.23 2.76
N LEU A 1048 27.42 -16.02 3.22
CA LEU A 1048 27.62 -17.42 2.81
C LEU A 1048 27.65 -18.30 4.07
N TYR A 1049 26.63 -19.15 4.22
CA TYR A 1049 26.48 -20.09 5.34
C TYR A 1049 26.55 -21.53 4.81
N LEU A 1050 27.51 -22.31 5.27
CA LEU A 1050 27.76 -23.69 4.87
C LEU A 1050 27.84 -24.57 6.12
N ASN A 1051 26.96 -25.57 6.28
CA ASN A 1051 26.96 -26.44 7.46
C ASN A 1051 26.72 -27.92 7.09
N SER A 1052 27.49 -28.86 7.65
CA SER A 1052 27.30 -30.31 7.43
C SER A 1052 27.26 -30.70 5.94
N LEU A 1053 28.35 -30.40 5.21
CA LEU A 1053 28.50 -30.64 3.77
C LEU A 1053 29.62 -31.66 3.51
N ASP A 1054 29.32 -32.93 3.78
CA ASP A 1054 30.34 -33.97 4.00
C ASP A 1054 31.32 -34.17 2.83
N LYS A 1055 30.85 -34.14 1.57
CA LYS A 1055 31.68 -34.39 0.36
C LYS A 1055 32.18 -33.14 -0.36
N LEU A 1056 32.00 -31.95 0.22
CA LEU A 1056 32.35 -30.70 -0.45
C LEU A 1056 33.86 -30.42 -0.34
N ILE A 1057 34.62 -30.74 -1.38
CA ILE A 1057 36.09 -30.60 -1.36
C ILE A 1057 36.57 -29.13 -1.40
N PHE A 1058 35.83 -28.25 -2.07
CA PHE A 1058 36.16 -26.81 -2.17
C PHE A 1058 34.94 -25.91 -2.41
N ILE A 1059 35.06 -24.62 -2.07
CA ILE A 1059 33.94 -23.65 -2.12
C ILE A 1059 33.99 -22.74 -3.35
N LEU A 1060 35.17 -22.18 -3.67
CA LEU A 1060 35.34 -21.14 -4.71
C LEU A 1060 36.50 -21.47 -5.67
N THR A 1061 36.44 -20.91 -6.87
CA THR A 1061 37.59 -20.76 -7.79
C THR A 1061 38.17 -19.33 -7.66
N PRO A 1062 39.42 -19.07 -8.07
CA PRO A 1062 40.01 -17.71 -8.03
C PRO A 1062 39.23 -16.66 -8.84
N SER A 1063 38.54 -17.07 -9.91
CA SER A 1063 37.61 -16.22 -10.67
C SER A 1063 36.41 -15.80 -9.81
N LEU A 1064 35.76 -16.76 -9.15
CA LEU A 1064 34.62 -16.50 -8.25
C LEU A 1064 35.02 -15.69 -7.02
N ALA A 1065 36.17 -16.00 -6.40
CA ALA A 1065 36.69 -15.27 -5.25
C ALA A 1065 36.90 -13.77 -5.55
N ARG A 1066 37.42 -13.43 -6.74
CA ARG A 1066 37.52 -12.03 -7.21
C ARG A 1066 36.17 -11.36 -7.50
N SER A 1067 35.09 -12.14 -7.62
CA SER A 1067 33.73 -11.63 -7.87
C SER A 1067 32.94 -11.32 -6.58
N LEU A 1068 33.55 -11.44 -5.40
CA LEU A 1068 32.93 -11.30 -4.08
C LEU A 1068 33.36 -10.03 -3.28
N PRO A 1069 33.26 -8.81 -3.84
CA PRO A 1069 33.71 -7.58 -3.18
C PRO A 1069 32.86 -7.17 -1.96
N LYS A 1070 31.68 -7.77 -1.77
CA LYS A 1070 30.71 -7.45 -0.70
C LYS A 1070 30.51 -8.56 0.34
N LEU A 1071 31.31 -9.62 0.31
CA LEU A 1071 31.14 -10.72 1.27
C LEU A 1071 31.45 -10.20 2.69
N GLU A 1072 30.45 -10.15 3.56
CA GLU A 1072 30.53 -9.68 4.95
C GLU A 1072 30.65 -10.84 5.94
N ILE A 1073 29.92 -11.94 5.69
CA ILE A 1073 29.84 -13.10 6.58
C ILE A 1073 30.17 -14.38 5.81
N LEU A 1074 31.17 -15.11 6.30
CA LEU A 1074 31.51 -16.47 5.88
C LEU A 1074 31.44 -17.42 7.09
N GLU A 1075 30.45 -18.29 7.11
CA GLU A 1075 30.26 -19.30 8.16
C GLU A 1075 30.37 -20.70 7.54
N ILE A 1076 31.28 -21.51 8.07
CA ILE A 1076 31.53 -22.88 7.63
C ILE A 1076 31.56 -23.78 8.87
N SER A 1077 30.72 -24.81 8.91
CA SER A 1077 30.66 -25.74 10.04
C SER A 1077 30.48 -27.19 9.60
N GLU A 1078 31.15 -28.12 10.27
CA GLU A 1078 30.93 -29.58 10.12
C GLU A 1078 31.11 -30.12 8.67
N CYS A 1079 31.98 -29.52 7.85
CA CYS A 1079 32.20 -29.89 6.44
C CYS A 1079 33.40 -30.84 6.24
N GLY A 1080 33.27 -32.12 6.62
CA GLY A 1080 34.41 -33.01 6.90
C GLY A 1080 35.38 -33.41 5.76
N GLU A 1081 35.04 -33.27 4.47
CA GLU A 1081 36.02 -33.44 3.36
C GLU A 1081 36.54 -32.11 2.77
N LEU A 1082 36.22 -30.96 3.38
CA LEU A 1082 36.58 -29.64 2.87
C LEU A 1082 38.08 -29.36 3.02
N LYS A 1083 38.80 -29.35 1.89
CA LYS A 1083 40.27 -29.14 1.86
C LYS A 1083 40.68 -27.72 1.52
N HIS A 1084 39.90 -27.00 0.70
CA HIS A 1084 40.30 -25.67 0.24
C HIS A 1084 39.10 -24.71 0.13
N ILE A 1085 39.21 -23.50 0.68
CA ILE A 1085 38.19 -22.46 0.45
C ILE A 1085 38.24 -21.97 -1.00
N ILE A 1086 39.44 -21.85 -1.58
CA ILE A 1086 39.67 -21.44 -2.98
C ILE A 1086 40.58 -22.48 -3.66
N ARG A 1087 40.23 -22.96 -4.87
CA ARG A 1087 41.00 -23.95 -5.65
C ARG A 1087 41.06 -23.60 -7.14
N GLU A 1088 42.22 -23.74 -7.79
CA GLU A 1088 42.36 -23.58 -9.25
C GLU A 1088 41.70 -24.73 -10.05
N GLU A 1089 41.26 -24.42 -11.26
CA GLU A 1089 40.63 -25.37 -12.20
C GLU A 1089 41.62 -26.49 -12.64
N ASP A 1090 42.94 -26.22 -12.59
CA ASP A 1090 44.02 -27.15 -12.98
C ASP A 1090 44.93 -27.56 -11.79
N GLY A 1091 44.52 -28.57 -11.01
CA GLY A 1091 45.41 -29.48 -10.25
C GLY A 1091 46.55 -28.93 -9.35
N GLU A 1092 46.37 -29.05 -8.03
CA GLU A 1092 47.45 -29.18 -7.02
C GLU A 1092 48.38 -27.97 -6.75
N ARG A 1093 47.93 -26.73 -6.97
CA ARG A 1093 48.62 -25.54 -6.40
C ARG A 1093 47.69 -24.63 -5.61
N GLU A 1094 48.02 -24.43 -4.34
CA GLU A 1094 47.48 -23.32 -3.56
C GLU A 1094 48.16 -22.02 -4.01
N ILE A 1095 47.38 -21.04 -4.43
CA ILE A 1095 47.85 -19.69 -4.71
C ILE A 1095 47.24 -18.74 -3.68
N ILE A 1096 48.11 -18.07 -2.93
CA ILE A 1096 47.74 -16.88 -2.16
C ILE A 1096 47.53 -15.76 -3.19
N PRO A 1097 46.31 -15.22 -3.35
CA PRO A 1097 46.06 -14.18 -4.35
C PRO A 1097 46.81 -12.90 -4.00
N GLU A 1098 47.48 -12.29 -4.99
CA GLU A 1098 48.25 -11.04 -4.83
C GLU A 1098 47.40 -9.81 -4.43
N SER A 1099 46.08 -9.95 -4.38
CA SER A 1099 45.12 -8.94 -3.94
C SER A 1099 44.09 -9.56 -2.98
N PRO A 1100 43.59 -8.80 -1.97
CA PRO A 1100 42.63 -9.32 -1.00
C PRO A 1100 41.29 -9.65 -1.67
N CYS A 1101 40.87 -10.92 -1.62
CA CYS A 1101 39.65 -11.39 -2.27
C CYS A 1101 38.34 -10.96 -1.59
N PHE A 1102 38.37 -10.58 -0.30
CA PHE A 1102 37.16 -10.26 0.47
C PHE A 1102 37.32 -8.95 1.25
N PRO A 1103 37.24 -7.78 0.58
CA PRO A 1103 37.56 -6.48 1.19
C PRO A 1103 36.51 -5.97 2.20
N GLN A 1104 35.35 -6.61 2.32
CA GLN A 1104 34.26 -6.25 3.24
C GLN A 1104 33.98 -7.32 4.30
N LEU A 1105 34.81 -8.36 4.40
CA LEU A 1105 34.60 -9.52 5.27
C LEU A 1105 34.85 -9.14 6.73
N THR A 1106 33.78 -9.08 7.52
CA THR A 1106 33.80 -8.72 8.94
C THR A 1106 33.79 -9.95 9.84
N ASN A 1107 33.03 -10.98 9.47
CA ASN A 1107 32.85 -12.18 10.28
C ASN A 1107 33.27 -13.45 9.49
N ILE A 1108 34.23 -14.19 10.04
CA ILE A 1108 34.60 -15.53 9.58
C ILE A 1108 34.43 -16.49 10.75
N PHE A 1109 33.68 -17.57 10.55
CA PHE A 1109 33.54 -18.66 11.51
C PHE A 1109 33.78 -19.99 10.79
N ILE A 1110 34.72 -20.78 11.31
CA ILE A 1110 35.08 -22.11 10.78
C ILE A 1110 35.17 -23.07 11.96
N GLU A 1111 34.27 -24.06 12.05
CA GLU A 1111 34.21 -25.02 13.16
C GLU A 1111 34.04 -26.46 12.65
N ARG A 1112 34.83 -27.41 13.16
CA ARG A 1112 34.67 -28.87 12.89
C ARG A 1112 34.71 -29.27 11.40
N CYS A 1113 35.38 -28.50 10.55
CA CYS A 1113 35.66 -28.85 9.16
C CYS A 1113 36.96 -29.67 9.06
#